data_AF-A0A7C2BT41-F1
#
_entry.id   AF-A0A7C2BT41-F1
#
_cell.length_a   1.000
_cell.length_b   1.000
_cell.length_c   1.000
_cell.angle_alpha   90.00
_cell.angle_beta   90.00
_cell.angle_gamma   90.00
#
_symmetry.space_group_name_H-M   'P 1'
#
loop_
_entity.id
_entity.type
_entity.pdbx_description
1 polymer ?
#
loop_
_entity_poly.entity_id
_entity_poly.type
_entity_poly.pdbx_seq_one_letter_code
_entity_poly.pdbx_strand_id
1 'polypeptide(L)'
;MQSDAGLYYYILPTGQIFQYFGGQVGQVDTSYYADPQSFIDAGPAEIPGLAQFVSMDGNVLTISPDISFVGSFNVQVTATDSVTAPVVDTFSVTVNNLGPVWSLLPNDLQVSHNDPYVVPLSAIDPAGDDITYSFAVNTPGAEAYALRTELDLAIYLPLYDNHGGLGQKWMQSDAGLYYYILPSGQVFQYGGGLVGQVDPSYNANPQSLIDQVPLASPDVTFTYIYSTSQLTVNIPVDFVGTFEVIATVSDGAAAVSSSFKVTVVNIPPTWVDLPGDQEMSHNDDTLTVPLSATDSDGDDITYSFAVNTAGAEAHALRTELDLTIYLPQYDNHGGLGQKWMQSDAGLYYYILPSGQVFQYGGGLVGQVDPSYNANPQLLIDQQPVATPAVQFTTASGQLTIDPPVDFEGTFQVNVSASDGAAEISGSFLVTVNNTAPVIGPIDDQTVPHNDLPLSVTLGPTTDADGDDVTYTASLNTTAAHAYEVKTELGLATYLPQYDNIWGQGEKWMQSNTGLYYYILPSGQVFQYHDGQVGQVDPSYNADPQSLIDQQPVATPAVSFSLSQDSGNVACDITPPADFVGTFLVDVTATDEAAMVTDTFSVTVTNAAPVWQQVPDDQTVTVGQTSLVLPVSATNIDGDAITYTASVSTTGATAYELTQRLGLAWYLPQYDNHVGTGRKWMQSDTGLYYYILPTGEVFQYLVGLVGQVDSLYHDDPWKLINQQEVIVPVGVTCAIAAGQLTINLPSGLTGTFEVELTATDGLDTITKTFLVTRQ
;
A
#
# COMPACT_ATOMS: atom_id res chain seq x y z
N MET A 1 103.60 19.34 -7.07
CA MET A 1 104.06 19.24 -5.66
C MET A 1 104.80 17.92 -5.51
N GLN A 2 105.89 17.87 -4.74
CA GLN A 2 106.65 16.63 -4.51
C GLN A 2 106.63 16.34 -3.00
N SER A 3 106.28 15.11 -2.59
CA SER A 3 106.32 14.72 -1.18
C SER A 3 107.74 14.38 -0.72
N ASP A 4 107.95 14.30 0.59
CA ASP A 4 109.22 13.90 1.20
C ASP A 4 109.66 12.48 0.80
N ALA A 5 108.70 11.63 0.39
CA ALA A 5 108.96 10.30 -0.17
C ALA A 5 109.35 10.33 -1.66
N GLY A 6 109.50 11.51 -2.26
CA GLY A 6 109.90 11.71 -3.66
C GLY A 6 108.77 11.52 -4.68
N LEU A 7 107.53 11.33 -4.24
CA LEU A 7 106.36 11.13 -5.12
C LEU A 7 105.81 12.48 -5.60
N TYR A 8 105.34 12.53 -6.85
CA TYR A 8 104.79 13.75 -7.44
C TYR A 8 103.27 13.77 -7.38
N TYR A 9 102.70 14.94 -7.11
CA TYR A 9 101.27 15.19 -7.02
C TYR A 9 100.89 16.48 -7.76
N TYR A 10 99.65 16.53 -8.26
CA TYR A 10 99.05 17.72 -8.89
C TYR A 10 97.64 17.97 -8.37
N ILE A 11 97.24 19.25 -8.32
CA ILE A 11 95.89 19.69 -7.92
C ILE A 11 95.15 20.12 -9.18
N LEU A 12 93.89 19.74 -9.33
CA LEU A 12 92.99 20.22 -10.38
C LEU A 12 92.27 21.52 -9.94
N PRO A 13 91.72 22.33 -10.87
CA PRO A 13 90.93 23.52 -10.53
C PRO A 13 89.73 23.25 -9.61
N THR A 14 89.24 22.01 -9.58
CA THR A 14 88.16 21.52 -8.70
C THR A 14 88.63 21.26 -7.26
N GLY A 15 89.92 21.47 -6.96
CA GLY A 15 90.52 21.17 -5.66
C GLY A 15 90.92 19.71 -5.47
N GLN A 16 90.69 18.83 -6.44
CA GLN A 16 91.06 17.41 -6.34
C GLN A 16 92.58 17.22 -6.50
N ILE A 17 93.19 16.43 -5.61
CA ILE A 17 94.62 16.10 -5.64
C ILE A 17 94.82 14.71 -6.23
N PHE A 18 95.72 14.59 -7.19
CA PHE A 18 96.10 13.34 -7.83
C PHE A 18 97.58 13.06 -7.64
N GLN A 19 97.92 11.79 -7.48
CA GLN A 19 99.30 11.33 -7.59
C GLN A 19 99.67 11.17 -9.07
N TYR A 20 100.87 11.58 -9.46
CA TYR A 20 101.38 11.41 -10.82
C TYR A 20 101.54 9.92 -11.13
N PHE A 21 100.85 9.44 -12.18
CA PHE A 21 100.63 8.01 -12.50
C PHE A 21 99.76 7.21 -11.50
N GLY A 22 99.07 7.88 -10.58
CA GLY A 22 98.12 7.29 -9.63
C GLY A 22 96.70 7.84 -9.78
N GLY A 23 95.82 7.46 -8.85
CA GLY A 23 94.45 7.96 -8.77
C GLY A 23 94.31 9.26 -7.98
N GLN A 24 93.06 9.68 -7.75
CA GLN A 24 92.77 10.77 -6.82
C GLN A 24 93.14 10.33 -5.41
N VAL A 25 93.88 11.16 -4.69
CA VAL A 25 94.35 10.89 -3.32
C VAL A 25 93.78 11.86 -2.30
N GLY A 26 93.09 12.92 -2.73
CA GLY A 26 92.44 13.85 -1.81
C GLY A 26 91.66 14.96 -2.52
N GLN A 27 91.08 15.84 -1.71
CA GLN A 27 90.41 17.06 -2.15
C GLN A 27 90.68 18.17 -1.14
N VAL A 28 90.97 19.35 -1.66
CA VAL A 28 91.27 20.57 -0.89
C VAL A 28 90.43 21.71 -1.42
N ASP A 29 90.36 22.80 -0.66
CA ASP A 29 89.71 24.01 -1.15
C ASP A 29 90.31 24.48 -2.48
N THR A 30 89.47 24.98 -3.37
CA THR A 30 89.89 25.42 -4.71
C THR A 30 90.92 26.54 -4.69
N SER A 31 91.03 27.30 -3.59
CA SER A 31 92.08 28.31 -3.40
C SER A 31 93.51 27.75 -3.45
N TYR A 32 93.72 26.49 -3.04
CA TYR A 32 95.02 25.83 -3.11
C TYR A 32 95.47 25.49 -4.55
N TYR A 33 94.58 25.53 -5.53
CA TYR A 33 94.97 25.46 -6.94
C TYR A 33 95.65 26.75 -7.42
N ALA A 34 95.22 27.90 -6.89
CA ALA A 34 95.78 29.21 -7.23
C ALA A 34 97.12 29.46 -6.55
N ASP A 35 97.33 28.91 -5.35
CA ASP A 35 98.61 28.92 -4.65
C ASP A 35 98.93 27.53 -4.04
N PRO A 36 99.50 26.60 -4.83
CA PRO A 36 99.86 25.27 -4.35
C PRO A 36 100.97 25.27 -3.31
N GLN A 37 101.74 26.37 -3.18
CA GLN A 37 102.79 26.48 -2.17
C GLN A 37 102.17 26.63 -0.78
N SER A 38 101.05 27.35 -0.66
CA SER A 38 100.30 27.42 0.60
C SER A 38 99.77 26.07 1.11
N PHE A 39 99.55 25.09 0.22
CA PHE A 39 99.20 23.72 0.60
C PHE A 39 100.42 22.93 1.11
N ILE A 40 101.59 23.16 0.52
CA ILE A 40 102.86 22.55 0.95
C ILE A 40 103.32 23.15 2.28
N ASP A 41 103.15 24.46 2.44
CA ASP A 41 103.54 25.22 3.63
C ASP A 41 102.52 25.12 4.77
N ALA A 42 101.35 24.53 4.50
CA ALA A 42 100.37 24.20 5.53
C ALA A 42 100.98 23.15 6.46
N GLY A 43 101.53 23.60 7.59
CA GLY A 43 101.85 22.72 8.72
C GLY A 43 100.58 22.00 9.22
N PRO A 44 100.72 20.95 10.06
CA PRO A 44 99.56 20.29 10.64
C PRO A 44 98.69 21.35 11.32
N ALA A 45 97.46 21.53 10.82
CA ALA A 45 96.53 22.45 11.43
C ALA A 45 96.26 21.97 12.85
N GLU A 46 96.70 22.72 13.86
CA GLU A 46 96.20 22.54 15.21
C GLU A 46 94.73 22.97 15.21
N ILE A 47 93.82 22.00 15.13
CA ILE A 47 92.41 22.25 15.42
C ILE A 47 92.34 22.56 16.92
N PRO A 48 91.97 23.78 17.33
CA PRO A 48 91.92 24.15 18.75
C PRO A 48 91.00 23.18 19.50
N GLY A 49 91.51 22.57 20.58
CA GLY A 49 90.74 21.65 21.43
C GLY A 49 91.12 20.16 21.35
N LEU A 50 91.83 19.72 20.30
CA LEU A 50 92.21 18.30 20.14
C LEU A 50 93.08 17.75 21.29
N ALA A 51 93.89 18.59 21.94
CA ALA A 51 94.71 18.17 23.08
C ALA A 51 93.87 17.72 24.29
N GLN A 52 92.58 18.10 24.36
CA GLN A 52 91.66 17.66 25.42
C GLN A 52 91.09 16.26 25.14
N PHE A 53 91.19 15.76 23.90
CA PHE A 53 90.69 14.43 23.54
C PHE A 53 91.58 13.32 24.06
N VAL A 54 92.80 13.63 24.48
CA VAL A 54 93.80 12.62 24.78
C VAL A 54 94.33 12.81 26.18
N SER A 55 94.25 11.77 27.01
CA SER A 55 94.83 11.76 28.35
C SER A 55 95.65 10.49 28.58
N MET A 56 96.63 10.58 29.46
CA MET A 56 97.51 9.47 29.80
C MET A 56 97.51 9.25 31.31
N ASP A 57 97.20 8.03 31.75
CA ASP A 57 97.38 7.59 33.14
C ASP A 57 98.26 6.34 33.16
N GLY A 58 99.47 6.48 33.70
CA GLY A 58 100.52 5.47 33.63
C GLY A 58 100.81 5.05 32.18
N ASN A 59 100.49 3.80 31.85
CA ASN A 59 100.68 3.22 30.51
C ASN A 59 99.38 3.18 29.67
N VAL A 60 98.29 3.80 30.12
CA VAL A 60 97.00 3.79 29.43
C VAL A 60 96.76 5.16 28.77
N LEU A 61 96.69 5.15 27.44
CA LEU A 61 96.26 6.29 26.63
C LEU A 61 94.74 6.21 26.44
N THR A 62 94.01 7.22 26.93
CA THR A 62 92.56 7.34 26.72
C THR A 62 92.31 8.42 25.68
N ILE A 63 91.56 8.06 24.62
CA ILE A 63 91.14 8.98 23.56
C ILE A 63 89.62 9.13 23.67
N SER A 64 89.15 10.32 23.97
CA SER A 64 87.74 10.71 24.12
C SER A 64 87.47 11.96 23.28
N PRO A 65 87.17 11.80 21.98
CA PRO A 65 86.75 12.90 21.14
C PRO A 65 85.49 13.57 21.70
N ASP A 66 85.30 14.85 21.37
CA ASP A 66 84.02 15.53 21.61
C ASP A 66 82.90 14.80 20.87
N ILE A 67 81.70 14.79 21.45
CA ILE A 67 80.53 14.10 20.89
C ILE A 67 80.21 14.60 19.47
N SER A 68 80.48 15.88 19.19
CA SER A 68 80.23 16.47 17.87
C SER A 68 81.38 16.31 16.86
N PHE A 69 82.47 15.61 17.20
CA PHE A 69 83.65 15.51 16.32
C PHE A 69 83.54 14.31 15.37
N VAL A 70 83.35 14.59 14.08
CA VAL A 70 83.42 13.59 13.00
C VAL A 70 84.61 13.91 12.10
N GLY A 71 85.48 12.93 11.86
CA GLY A 71 86.70 13.13 11.06
C GLY A 71 87.88 12.30 11.55
N SER A 72 89.04 12.51 10.94
CA SER A 72 90.29 11.82 11.33
C SER A 72 91.32 12.79 11.90
N PHE A 73 92.02 12.38 12.96
CA PHE A 73 93.14 13.10 13.54
C PHE A 73 94.28 12.15 13.86
N ASN A 74 95.51 12.68 13.93
CA ASN A 74 96.68 11.90 14.30
C ASN A 74 97.02 12.13 15.78
N VAL A 75 97.31 11.06 16.50
CA VAL A 75 97.82 11.08 17.88
C VAL A 75 99.29 10.72 17.85
N GLN A 76 100.11 11.61 18.41
CA GLN A 76 101.55 11.40 18.54
C GLN A 76 101.90 11.12 20.01
N VAL A 77 102.52 9.98 20.28
CA VAL A 77 102.97 9.56 21.61
C VAL A 77 104.49 9.68 21.66
N THR A 78 104.99 10.38 22.68
CA THR A 78 106.42 10.57 22.91
C THR A 78 106.84 9.88 24.20
N ALA A 79 107.78 8.93 24.11
CA ALA A 79 108.38 8.27 25.26
C ALA A 79 109.84 8.73 25.43
N THR A 80 110.22 9.10 26.66
CA THR A 80 111.59 9.51 27.01
C THR A 80 112.00 8.95 28.36
N ASP A 81 113.27 8.58 28.49
CA ASP A 81 113.89 8.17 29.75
C ASP A 81 114.68 9.34 30.41
N SER A 82 114.53 10.56 29.89
CA SER A 82 115.27 11.78 30.28
C SER A 82 116.79 11.75 30.03
N VAL A 83 117.31 10.69 29.39
CA VAL A 83 118.76 10.49 29.17
C VAL A 83 119.08 10.33 27.68
N THR A 84 118.16 9.78 26.89
CA THR A 84 118.27 9.56 25.45
C THR A 84 117.27 10.40 24.65
N ALA A 85 117.48 10.49 23.33
CA ALA A 85 116.54 11.17 22.45
C ALA A 85 115.16 10.49 22.53
N PRO A 86 114.06 11.26 22.65
CA PRO A 86 112.73 10.70 22.76
C PRO A 86 112.38 9.84 21.54
N VAL A 87 111.67 8.74 21.78
CA VAL A 87 111.06 7.93 20.70
C VAL A 87 109.64 8.43 20.51
N VAL A 88 109.30 8.72 19.26
CA VAL A 88 108.01 9.26 18.87
C VAL A 88 107.33 8.25 17.96
N ASP A 89 106.08 7.90 18.26
CA ASP A 89 105.22 7.10 17.40
C ASP A 89 103.92 7.87 17.12
N THR A 90 103.36 7.68 15.93
CA THR A 90 102.17 8.40 15.48
C THR A 90 101.18 7.41 14.86
N PHE A 91 99.91 7.50 15.26
CA PHE A 91 98.83 6.74 14.64
C PHE A 91 97.62 7.63 14.37
N SER A 92 96.78 7.23 13.41
CA SER A 92 95.54 7.94 13.05
C SER A 92 94.34 7.37 13.78
N VAL A 93 93.47 8.24 14.28
CA VAL A 93 92.16 7.92 14.83
C VAL A 93 91.11 8.50 13.89
N THR A 94 90.15 7.67 13.48
CA THR A 94 89.00 8.10 12.67
C THR A 94 87.73 7.95 13.50
N VAL A 95 86.98 9.04 13.64
CA VAL A 95 85.66 9.09 14.27
C VAL A 95 84.61 9.15 13.16
N ASN A 96 83.74 8.14 13.13
CA ASN A 96 82.65 8.03 12.15
C ASN A 96 81.35 8.50 12.79
N ASN A 97 80.47 9.14 12.01
CA ASN A 97 79.11 9.41 12.47
C ASN A 97 78.31 8.09 12.55
N LEU A 98 77.55 7.90 13.64
CA LEU A 98 76.55 6.84 13.77
C LEU A 98 75.18 7.50 13.68
N GLY A 99 74.66 7.65 12.46
CA GLY A 99 73.41 8.37 12.24
C GLY A 99 72.20 7.78 12.99
N PRO A 100 71.10 8.53 13.03
CA PRO A 100 69.94 8.19 13.85
C PRO A 100 69.26 6.90 13.41
N VAL A 101 68.65 6.21 14.37
CA VAL A 101 67.88 4.97 14.16
C VAL A 101 66.47 5.08 14.74
N TRP A 102 65.48 4.56 14.02
CA TRP A 102 64.10 4.45 14.52
C TRP A 102 64.03 3.47 15.68
N SER A 103 63.50 3.90 16.82
CA SER A 103 63.22 3.05 17.98
C SER A 103 61.75 2.63 18.05
N LEU A 104 60.86 3.47 17.51
CA LEU A 104 59.42 3.18 17.35
C LEU A 104 58.87 3.92 16.14
N LEU A 105 58.25 3.19 15.22
CA LEU A 105 57.51 3.73 14.08
C LEU A 105 56.08 3.14 14.11
N PRO A 106 55.04 3.92 13.78
CA PRO A 106 53.68 3.40 13.61
C PRO A 106 53.58 2.36 12.48
N ASN A 107 52.65 1.42 12.61
CA ASN A 107 52.20 0.57 11.49
C ASN A 107 51.19 1.33 10.62
N ASP A 108 50.79 0.74 9.49
CA ASP A 108 49.66 1.22 8.68
C ASP A 108 48.39 1.39 9.53
N LEU A 109 47.67 2.48 9.27
CA LEU A 109 46.55 2.96 10.05
C LEU A 109 45.28 2.98 9.21
N GLN A 110 44.16 2.63 9.83
CA GLN A 110 42.83 2.88 9.30
C GLN A 110 42.08 3.74 10.32
N VAL A 111 41.55 4.87 9.87
CA VAL A 111 40.92 5.89 10.72
C VAL A 111 39.58 6.33 10.14
N SER A 112 38.65 6.73 10.99
CA SER A 112 37.47 7.49 10.60
C SER A 112 37.87 8.89 10.16
N HIS A 113 37.06 9.52 9.33
CA HIS A 113 37.27 10.94 9.02
C HIS A 113 36.89 11.82 10.23
N ASN A 114 37.29 13.09 10.20
CA ASN A 114 37.11 14.10 11.27
C ASN A 114 37.95 13.98 12.56
N ASP A 115 38.56 12.83 12.88
CA ASP A 115 39.40 12.69 14.08
C ASP A 115 40.89 13.00 13.84
N PRO A 116 41.51 13.94 14.58
CA PRO A 116 42.97 14.10 14.57
C PRO A 116 43.62 12.88 15.21
N TYR A 117 44.50 12.21 14.48
CA TYR A 117 45.06 10.95 14.94
C TYR A 117 46.43 11.13 15.60
N VAL A 118 46.62 10.56 16.80
CA VAL A 118 47.87 10.68 17.57
C VAL A 118 48.59 9.35 17.63
N VAL A 119 49.82 9.31 17.09
CA VAL A 119 50.68 8.12 17.11
C VAL A 119 51.97 8.33 17.88
N PRO A 120 52.46 7.30 18.60
CA PRO A 120 53.79 7.33 19.16
C PRO A 120 54.83 7.11 18.07
N LEU A 121 55.86 7.95 18.04
CA LEU A 121 56.97 7.87 17.10
C LEU A 121 58.24 8.32 17.81
N SER A 122 59.31 7.53 17.71
CA SER A 122 60.60 7.86 18.32
C SER A 122 61.79 7.30 17.56
N ALA A 123 62.87 8.05 17.58
CA ALA A 123 64.19 7.66 17.12
C ALA A 123 65.23 7.99 18.19
N ILE A 124 66.37 7.32 18.12
CA ILE A 124 67.54 7.61 18.96
C ILE A 124 68.75 7.80 18.06
N ASP A 125 69.63 8.72 18.45
CA ASP A 125 70.97 8.78 17.92
C ASP A 125 71.91 7.94 18.82
N PRO A 126 72.60 6.91 18.31
CA PRO A 126 73.50 6.08 19.10
C PRO A 126 74.72 6.82 19.67
N ALA A 127 75.16 7.91 19.04
CA ALA A 127 76.23 8.77 19.55
C ALA A 127 75.71 9.79 20.58
N GLY A 128 74.40 10.05 20.59
CA GLY A 128 73.72 10.95 21.52
C GLY A 128 73.53 12.37 20.98
N ASP A 129 73.65 12.53 19.65
CA ASP A 129 73.42 13.80 18.98
C ASP A 129 71.95 14.24 19.02
N ASP A 130 71.73 15.55 18.92
CA ASP A 130 70.38 16.12 18.85
C ASP A 130 69.73 15.74 17.50
N ILE A 131 68.53 15.17 17.56
CA ILE A 131 67.78 14.73 16.38
C ILE A 131 66.60 15.65 16.08
N THR A 132 66.32 15.81 14.78
CA THR A 132 65.20 16.58 14.26
C THR A 132 64.28 15.70 13.42
N TYR A 133 62.96 15.91 13.52
CA TYR A 133 61.95 15.19 12.74
C TYR A 133 61.38 16.09 11.63
N SER A 134 61.18 15.54 10.45
CA SER A 134 60.40 16.13 9.37
C SER A 134 59.43 15.11 8.78
N PHE A 135 58.28 15.60 8.30
CA PHE A 135 57.18 14.77 7.81
C PHE A 135 56.74 15.27 6.44
N ALA A 136 56.46 14.34 5.53
CA ALA A 136 55.91 14.61 4.21
C ALA A 136 54.74 13.67 3.92
N VAL A 137 53.77 14.14 3.14
CA VAL A 137 52.70 13.30 2.59
C VAL A 137 53.11 12.86 1.21
N ASN A 138 52.98 11.57 0.95
CA ASN A 138 52.98 11.00 -0.38
C ASN A 138 51.59 10.42 -0.64
N THR A 139 50.96 10.76 -1.77
CA THR A 139 49.72 10.11 -2.21
C THR A 139 50.08 9.10 -3.28
N PRO A 140 50.02 7.78 -2.99
CA PRO A 140 50.27 6.75 -3.99
C PRO A 140 49.37 6.97 -5.21
N GLY A 141 49.99 7.12 -6.38
CA GLY A 141 49.27 7.40 -7.64
C GLY A 141 49.32 8.86 -8.11
N ALA A 142 49.77 9.82 -7.31
CA ALA A 142 49.89 11.22 -7.76
C ALA A 142 50.94 11.36 -8.89
N GLU A 143 52.07 10.67 -8.77
CA GLU A 143 53.09 10.59 -9.82
C GLU A 143 52.57 9.84 -11.06
N ALA A 144 51.77 8.80 -10.85
CA ALA A 144 51.15 8.00 -11.92
C ALA A 144 50.09 8.80 -12.68
N TYR A 145 49.26 9.58 -11.98
CA TYR A 145 48.29 10.51 -12.56
C TYR A 145 48.99 11.64 -13.31
N ALA A 146 50.02 12.25 -12.71
CA ALA A 146 50.81 13.29 -13.38
C ALA A 146 51.44 12.76 -14.67
N LEU A 147 52.04 11.56 -14.63
CA LEU A 147 52.62 10.91 -15.80
C LEU A 147 51.55 10.51 -16.84
N ARG A 148 50.41 9.95 -16.40
CA ARG A 148 49.28 9.63 -17.28
C ARG A 148 48.75 10.86 -18.00
N THR A 149 48.62 11.99 -17.31
CA THR A 149 48.15 13.26 -17.87
C THR A 149 49.20 13.92 -18.76
N GLU A 150 50.48 13.89 -18.37
CA GLU A 150 51.58 14.43 -19.20
C GLU A 150 51.74 13.65 -20.51
N LEU A 151 51.63 12.32 -20.45
CA LEU A 151 51.77 11.44 -21.61
C LEU A 151 50.43 11.23 -22.36
N ASP A 152 49.33 11.72 -21.80
CA ASP A 152 47.97 11.61 -22.33
C ASP A 152 47.55 10.16 -22.63
N LEU A 153 47.89 9.22 -21.74
CA LEU A 153 47.67 7.78 -21.94
C LEU A 153 46.17 7.46 -21.95
N ALA A 154 45.73 6.71 -22.97
CA ALA A 154 44.32 6.48 -23.24
C ALA A 154 43.95 5.02 -23.50
N ILE A 155 44.83 4.24 -24.12
CA ILE A 155 44.51 2.88 -24.59
C ILE A 155 45.57 1.89 -24.14
N TYR A 156 45.15 0.82 -23.46
CA TYR A 156 46.00 -0.35 -23.22
C TYR A 156 45.96 -1.30 -24.43
N LEU A 157 47.14 -1.76 -24.88
CA LEU A 157 47.33 -2.54 -26.10
C LEU A 157 47.88 -3.94 -25.82
N PRO A 158 47.06 -4.88 -25.28
CA PRO A 158 47.51 -6.20 -24.84
C PRO A 158 48.11 -7.07 -25.97
N LEU A 159 47.74 -6.81 -27.23
CA LEU A 159 48.29 -7.54 -28.39
C LEU A 159 49.80 -7.33 -28.60
N TYR A 160 50.37 -6.26 -28.04
CA TYR A 160 51.79 -5.95 -28.14
C TYR A 160 52.57 -6.33 -26.87
N ASP A 161 51.91 -6.94 -25.89
CA ASP A 161 52.55 -7.36 -24.66
C ASP A 161 53.75 -8.28 -24.92
N ASN A 162 54.82 -7.99 -24.21
CA ASN A 162 56.09 -8.68 -24.28
C ASN A 162 56.71 -8.76 -25.70
N HIS A 163 56.33 -7.89 -26.63
CA HIS A 163 56.80 -7.93 -28.03
C HIS A 163 58.35 -7.95 -28.17
N GLY A 164 59.09 -7.36 -27.23
CA GLY A 164 60.56 -7.42 -27.18
C GLY A 164 61.17 -8.30 -26.08
N GLY A 165 60.40 -9.18 -25.43
CA GLY A 165 60.91 -10.21 -24.51
C GLY A 165 61.31 -9.78 -23.10
N LEU A 166 61.05 -8.52 -22.71
CA LEU A 166 61.43 -7.94 -21.40
C LEU A 166 60.26 -7.81 -20.40
N GLY A 167 59.11 -8.42 -20.68
CA GLY A 167 57.90 -8.29 -19.84
C GLY A 167 57.18 -6.94 -20.00
N GLN A 168 57.47 -6.20 -21.07
CA GLN A 168 56.88 -4.90 -21.37
C GLN A 168 55.40 -4.97 -21.72
N LYS A 169 54.60 -4.05 -21.18
CA LYS A 169 53.18 -3.85 -21.50
C LYS A 169 52.99 -2.54 -22.23
N TRP A 170 52.14 -2.50 -23.25
CA TRP A 170 52.06 -1.37 -24.18
C TRP A 170 50.81 -0.53 -24.01
N MET A 171 50.97 0.78 -24.12
CA MET A 171 49.90 1.77 -24.01
C MET A 171 50.04 2.78 -25.15
N GLN A 172 48.93 3.42 -25.52
CA GLN A 172 48.89 4.47 -26.53
C GLN A 172 48.21 5.72 -25.96
N SER A 173 48.75 6.89 -26.28
CA SER A 173 48.13 8.17 -25.94
C SER A 173 47.04 8.57 -26.91
N ASP A 174 46.17 9.52 -26.53
CA ASP A 174 45.15 10.09 -27.44
C ASP A 174 45.76 10.77 -28.67
N ALA A 175 46.99 11.28 -28.55
CA ALA A 175 47.79 11.79 -29.67
C ALA A 175 48.38 10.69 -30.58
N GLY A 176 48.12 9.42 -30.29
CA GLY A 176 48.56 8.26 -31.07
C GLY A 176 50.00 7.81 -30.84
N LEU A 177 50.69 8.34 -29.81
CA LEU A 177 52.05 7.94 -29.46
C LEU A 177 52.06 6.64 -28.65
N TYR A 178 53.06 5.79 -28.87
CA TYR A 178 53.17 4.50 -28.19
C TYR A 178 54.16 4.56 -27.03
N TYR A 179 53.77 3.95 -25.91
CA TYR A 179 54.55 3.84 -24.68
C TYR A 179 54.56 2.39 -24.21
N TYR A 180 55.59 2.02 -23.45
CA TYR A 180 55.63 0.72 -22.79
C TYR A 180 56.16 0.84 -21.36
N ILE A 181 55.57 0.06 -20.46
CA ILE A 181 55.98 -0.06 -19.05
C ILE A 181 56.68 -1.39 -18.83
N LEU A 182 57.83 -1.39 -18.17
CA LEU A 182 58.57 -2.59 -17.77
C LEU A 182 58.10 -3.14 -16.41
N PRO A 183 58.40 -4.40 -16.07
CA PRO A 183 58.12 -4.96 -14.74
C PRO A 183 58.79 -4.19 -13.58
N SER A 184 59.79 -3.35 -13.87
CA SER A 184 60.42 -2.44 -12.92
C SER A 184 59.61 -1.16 -12.64
N GLY A 185 58.47 -0.95 -13.31
CA GLY A 185 57.70 0.30 -13.24
C GLY A 185 58.22 1.43 -14.11
N GLN A 186 59.33 1.23 -14.83
CA GLN A 186 59.87 2.21 -15.77
C GLN A 186 58.99 2.34 -17.02
N VAL A 187 58.62 3.56 -17.38
CA VAL A 187 57.80 3.89 -18.56
C VAL A 187 58.68 4.54 -19.64
N PHE A 188 58.61 3.99 -20.85
CA PHE A 188 59.38 4.45 -22.00
C PHE A 188 58.47 4.85 -23.15
N GLN A 189 58.90 5.83 -23.94
CA GLN A 189 58.29 6.16 -25.23
C GLN A 189 58.92 5.32 -26.35
N TYR A 190 58.10 4.76 -27.23
CA TYR A 190 58.59 3.99 -28.39
C TYR A 190 59.32 4.88 -29.40
N GLY A 191 60.56 4.49 -29.74
CA GLY A 191 61.47 5.32 -30.54
C GLY A 191 62.11 6.48 -29.77
N GLY A 192 61.82 6.61 -28.47
CA GLY A 192 62.38 7.59 -27.54
C GLY A 192 63.15 6.96 -26.38
N GLY A 193 63.10 7.60 -25.21
CA GLY A 193 63.80 7.20 -23.98
C GLY A 193 62.87 6.94 -22.79
N LEU A 194 63.46 6.84 -21.60
CA LEU A 194 62.73 6.78 -20.32
C LEU A 194 61.99 8.10 -20.12
N VAL A 195 60.68 8.02 -19.87
CA VAL A 195 59.80 9.19 -19.70
C VAL A 195 59.21 9.28 -18.30
N GLY A 196 59.23 8.20 -17.53
CA GLY A 196 58.78 8.23 -16.14
C GLY A 196 59.03 6.92 -15.40
N GLN A 197 58.76 6.95 -14.11
CA GLN A 197 58.80 5.82 -13.19
C GLN A 197 57.48 5.81 -12.43
N VAL A 198 56.82 4.65 -12.35
CA VAL A 198 55.63 4.45 -11.51
C VAL A 198 55.77 3.15 -10.72
N ASP A 199 54.82 2.88 -9.84
CA ASP A 199 54.79 1.62 -9.09
C ASP A 199 54.76 0.40 -10.05
N PRO A 200 55.57 -0.65 -9.81
CA PRO A 200 55.57 -1.87 -10.61
C PRO A 200 54.20 -2.55 -10.79
N SER A 201 53.25 -2.35 -9.88
CA SER A 201 51.87 -2.86 -9.98
C SER A 201 51.14 -2.39 -11.23
N TYR A 202 51.48 -1.21 -11.77
CA TYR A 202 50.94 -0.72 -13.03
C TYR A 202 51.40 -1.55 -14.24
N ASN A 203 52.50 -2.29 -14.17
CA ASN A 203 52.84 -3.28 -15.20
C ASN A 203 51.95 -4.53 -15.10
N ALA A 204 51.52 -4.91 -13.90
CA ALA A 204 50.60 -6.03 -13.71
C ALA A 204 49.20 -5.72 -14.23
N ASN A 205 48.74 -4.48 -14.05
CA ASN A 205 47.49 -3.97 -14.62
C ASN A 205 47.67 -2.58 -15.26
N PRO A 206 48.09 -2.49 -16.54
CA PRO A 206 48.33 -1.21 -17.22
C PRO A 206 47.08 -0.34 -17.34
N GLN A 207 45.89 -0.94 -17.34
CA GLN A 207 44.63 -0.18 -17.36
C GLN A 207 44.50 0.71 -16.12
N SER A 208 45.00 0.28 -14.96
CA SER A 208 44.97 1.08 -13.73
C SER A 208 45.84 2.34 -13.78
N LEU A 209 46.84 2.41 -14.67
CA LEU A 209 47.63 3.63 -14.91
C LEU A 209 46.85 4.62 -15.80
N ILE A 210 46.10 4.10 -16.77
CA ILE A 210 45.27 4.90 -17.69
C ILE A 210 44.07 5.50 -16.95
N ASP A 211 43.47 4.71 -16.06
CA ASP A 211 42.27 5.08 -15.29
C ASP A 211 42.58 6.01 -14.09
N GLN A 212 43.82 6.48 -13.93
CA GLN A 212 44.17 7.41 -12.86
C GLN A 212 43.37 8.72 -12.98
N VAL A 213 42.79 9.15 -11.87
CA VAL A 213 42.04 10.40 -11.70
C VAL A 213 42.85 11.39 -10.87
N PRO A 214 42.58 12.71 -10.96
CA PRO A 214 43.33 13.71 -10.19
C PRO A 214 43.25 13.42 -8.68
N LEU A 215 44.39 13.07 -8.11
CA LEU A 215 44.56 12.99 -6.66
C LEU A 215 45.00 14.38 -6.18
N ALA A 216 44.09 15.10 -5.51
CA ALA A 216 44.52 16.19 -4.67
C ALA A 216 45.39 15.59 -3.54
N SER A 217 46.61 16.10 -3.37
CA SER A 217 47.34 15.82 -2.12
C SER A 217 46.47 16.38 -1.00
N PRO A 218 46.01 15.57 -0.04
CA PRO A 218 45.29 16.10 1.10
C PRO A 218 46.18 17.11 1.81
N ASP A 219 45.61 18.24 2.23
CA ASP A 219 46.31 19.27 3.02
C ASP A 219 46.47 18.76 4.47
N VAL A 220 47.22 17.67 4.63
CA VAL A 220 47.49 17.05 5.93
C VAL A 220 48.58 17.85 6.61
N THR A 221 48.33 18.24 7.85
CA THR A 221 49.32 18.94 8.68
C THR A 221 49.80 18.03 9.81
N PHE A 222 51.06 18.20 10.21
CA PHE A 222 51.70 17.37 11.23
C PHE A 222 52.13 18.23 12.42
N THR A 223 51.82 17.77 13.63
CA THR A 223 52.33 18.38 14.87
C THR A 223 53.04 17.32 15.69
N TYR A 224 54.35 17.47 15.91
CA TYR A 224 55.13 16.54 16.74
C TYR A 224 55.52 17.16 18.07
N ILE A 225 55.27 16.43 19.16
CA ILE A 225 55.55 16.85 20.53
C ILE A 225 56.71 16.02 21.10
N TYR A 226 57.89 16.63 21.17
CA TYR A 226 59.12 15.98 21.63
C TYR A 226 59.04 15.45 23.09
N SER A 227 58.31 16.13 23.97
CA SER A 227 58.21 15.75 25.39
C SER A 227 57.37 14.49 25.63
N THR A 228 56.48 14.13 24.71
CA THR A 228 55.61 12.95 24.80
C THR A 228 55.87 11.92 23.70
N SER A 229 56.78 12.22 22.76
CA SER A 229 57.08 11.39 21.58
C SER A 229 55.83 11.06 20.76
N GLN A 230 54.94 12.05 20.57
CA GLN A 230 53.67 11.90 19.87
C GLN A 230 53.61 12.76 18.62
N LEU A 231 53.18 12.16 17.51
CA LEU A 231 52.84 12.83 16.26
C LEU A 231 51.32 12.90 16.13
N THR A 232 50.78 14.11 16.00
CA THR A 232 49.40 14.34 15.60
C THR A 232 49.35 14.54 14.08
N VAL A 233 48.51 13.75 13.42
CA VAL A 233 48.20 13.84 11.99
C VAL A 233 46.82 14.49 11.85
N ASN A 234 46.78 15.71 11.33
CA ASN A 234 45.54 16.44 11.11
C ASN A 234 45.08 16.23 9.67
N ILE A 235 43.95 15.53 9.51
CA ILE A 235 43.36 15.17 8.22
C ILE A 235 42.23 16.17 7.92
N PRO A 236 42.09 16.66 6.67
CA PRO A 236 40.93 17.47 6.29
C PRO A 236 39.61 16.73 6.52
N VAL A 237 38.58 17.44 6.99
CA VAL A 237 37.27 16.89 7.40
C VAL A 237 36.58 16.06 6.30
N ASP A 238 36.76 16.44 5.04
CA ASP A 238 36.10 15.80 3.89
C ASP A 238 36.97 14.74 3.18
N PHE A 239 38.15 14.40 3.72
CA PHE A 239 39.07 13.50 3.02
C PHE A 239 38.75 12.03 3.32
N VAL A 240 38.30 11.29 2.31
CA VAL A 240 38.22 9.82 2.31
C VAL A 240 39.21 9.27 1.29
N GLY A 241 40.04 8.31 1.70
CA GLY A 241 41.09 7.77 0.83
C GLY A 241 42.34 7.34 1.57
N THR A 242 43.36 6.90 0.83
CA THR A 242 44.62 6.43 1.41
C THR A 242 45.79 7.33 1.02
N PHE A 243 46.60 7.73 1.99
CA PHE A 243 47.87 8.42 1.78
C PHE A 243 48.99 7.76 2.59
N GLU A 244 50.24 8.07 2.26
CA GLU A 244 51.44 7.58 2.93
C GLU A 244 52.13 8.75 3.64
N VAL A 245 52.48 8.56 4.91
CA VAL A 245 53.26 9.52 5.69
C VAL A 245 54.71 9.08 5.66
N ILE A 246 55.60 9.94 5.16
CA ILE A 246 57.04 9.75 5.16
C ILE A 246 57.61 10.53 6.35
N ALA A 247 58.11 9.82 7.35
CA ALA A 247 58.81 10.41 8.49
C ALA A 247 60.32 10.33 8.26
N THR A 248 61.03 11.44 8.47
CA THR A 248 62.48 11.53 8.36
C THR A 248 63.06 12.04 9.68
N VAL A 249 64.09 11.37 10.18
CA VAL A 249 64.88 11.84 11.33
C VAL A 249 66.31 12.14 10.89
N SER A 250 66.87 13.25 11.37
CA SER A 250 68.20 13.74 11.00
C SER A 250 68.94 14.31 12.21
N ASP A 251 70.22 13.98 12.33
CA ASP A 251 71.19 14.58 13.26
C ASP A 251 71.91 15.81 12.63
N GLY A 252 71.55 16.19 11.41
CA GLY A 252 72.20 17.25 10.62
C GLY A 252 73.34 16.79 9.72
N ALA A 253 73.88 15.58 9.91
CA ALA A 253 74.94 14.97 9.11
C ALA A 253 74.46 13.72 8.33
N ALA A 254 73.54 12.95 8.90
CA ALA A 254 72.90 11.77 8.36
C ALA A 254 71.39 11.82 8.62
N ALA A 255 70.61 11.26 7.70
CA ALA A 255 69.16 11.18 7.84
C ALA A 255 68.67 9.77 7.47
N VAL A 256 67.66 9.28 8.19
CA VAL A 256 66.95 8.05 7.87
C VAL A 256 65.45 8.33 7.74
N SER A 257 64.84 7.83 6.67
CA SER A 257 63.42 7.93 6.42
C SER A 257 62.73 6.58 6.52
N SER A 258 61.46 6.60 6.93
CA SER A 258 60.57 5.45 6.90
C SER A 258 59.14 5.94 6.68
N SER A 259 58.23 5.05 6.31
CA SER A 259 56.86 5.41 5.98
C SER A 259 55.82 4.45 6.55
N PHE A 260 54.59 4.94 6.69
CA PHE A 260 53.40 4.18 7.04
C PHE A 260 52.18 4.74 6.28
N LYS A 261 51.20 3.89 5.99
CA LYS A 261 49.97 4.30 5.30
C LYS A 261 48.87 4.73 6.27
N VAL A 262 48.03 5.66 5.84
CA VAL A 262 46.82 6.09 6.52
C VAL A 262 45.65 5.96 5.55
N THR A 263 44.71 5.07 5.86
CA THR A 263 43.46 4.90 5.13
C THR A 263 42.32 5.52 5.93
N VAL A 264 41.73 6.58 5.38
CA VAL A 264 40.58 7.27 5.95
C VAL A 264 39.32 6.69 5.34
N VAL A 265 38.40 6.22 6.18
CA VAL A 265 37.10 5.65 5.78
C VAL A 265 35.96 6.48 6.34
N ASN A 266 34.82 6.47 5.64
CA ASN A 266 33.54 6.93 6.17
C ASN A 266 32.76 5.74 6.74
N ILE A 267 32.24 5.86 7.95
CA ILE A 267 31.31 4.93 8.58
C ILE A 267 29.90 5.46 8.33
N PRO A 268 29.05 4.79 7.52
CA PRO A 268 27.70 5.28 7.28
C PRO A 268 26.89 5.46 8.57
N PRO A 269 25.90 6.37 8.58
CA PRO A 269 25.01 6.55 9.70
C PRO A 269 24.28 5.23 10.04
N THR A 270 23.77 5.15 11.27
CA THR A 270 23.01 3.99 11.78
C THR A 270 21.71 4.44 12.42
N TRP A 271 20.62 3.72 12.18
CA TRP A 271 19.33 3.99 12.85
C TRP A 271 19.44 3.71 14.35
N VAL A 272 19.04 4.68 15.16
CA VAL A 272 18.80 4.50 16.60
C VAL A 272 17.35 4.10 16.82
N ASP A 273 16.42 4.90 16.28
CA ASP A 273 14.99 4.62 16.28
C ASP A 273 14.45 4.82 14.86
N LEU A 274 14.03 3.71 14.23
CA LEU A 274 13.22 3.70 13.02
C LEU A 274 11.82 3.19 13.39
N PRO A 275 10.74 3.96 13.13
CA PRO A 275 9.38 3.50 13.40
C PRO A 275 9.07 2.16 12.72
N GLY A 276 8.31 1.31 13.42
CA GLY A 276 7.60 0.19 12.78
C GLY A 276 6.30 0.67 12.15
N ASP A 277 5.49 -0.27 11.65
CA ASP A 277 4.17 0.05 11.09
C ASP A 277 3.28 0.72 12.14
N GLN A 278 2.50 1.71 11.70
CA GLN A 278 1.65 2.55 12.53
C GLN A 278 0.19 2.45 12.09
N GLU A 279 -0.71 2.66 13.04
CA GLU A 279 -2.13 2.82 12.80
C GLU A 279 -2.59 4.14 13.43
N MET A 280 -3.53 4.81 12.78
CA MET A 280 -4.21 5.99 13.31
C MET A 280 -5.68 5.98 12.92
N SER A 281 -6.52 6.67 13.69
CA SER A 281 -7.90 6.92 13.29
C SER A 281 -7.91 7.99 12.20
N HIS A 282 -8.88 7.93 11.28
CA HIS A 282 -9.09 9.00 10.29
C HIS A 282 -9.48 10.35 10.92
N ASN A 283 -9.91 10.34 12.19
CA ASN A 283 -10.18 11.54 12.99
C ASN A 283 -8.95 12.14 13.66
N ASP A 284 -7.80 11.46 13.63
CA ASP A 284 -6.56 12.01 14.14
C ASP A 284 -5.97 12.98 13.11
N ASP A 285 -5.98 14.28 13.40
CA ASP A 285 -5.38 15.31 12.52
C ASP A 285 -3.91 14.99 12.16
N THR A 286 -3.13 14.47 13.11
CA THR A 286 -1.71 14.16 12.88
C THR A 286 -1.22 12.97 13.71
N LEU A 287 -0.32 12.18 13.12
CA LEU A 287 0.44 11.13 13.80
C LEU A 287 1.88 11.58 14.01
N THR A 288 2.40 11.43 15.24
CA THR A 288 3.79 11.77 15.56
C THR A 288 4.58 10.55 16.02
N VAL A 289 5.69 10.25 15.35
CA VAL A 289 6.56 9.09 15.65
C VAL A 289 8.01 9.52 15.91
N PRO A 290 8.74 8.84 16.81
CA PRO A 290 10.15 9.12 17.04
C PRO A 290 10.98 8.62 15.85
N LEU A 291 11.94 9.41 15.41
CA LEU A 291 12.89 9.04 14.37
C LEU A 291 14.26 9.59 14.71
N SER A 292 15.26 8.72 14.79
CA SER A 292 16.64 9.13 15.03
C SER A 292 17.66 8.17 14.44
N ALA A 293 18.76 8.74 13.97
CA ALA A 293 19.96 8.06 13.53
C ALA A 293 21.17 8.70 14.24
N THR A 294 22.26 7.95 14.31
CA THR A 294 23.55 8.42 14.83
C THR A 294 24.64 8.07 13.86
N ASP A 295 25.63 8.95 13.79
CA ASP A 295 26.83 8.75 13.02
C ASP A 295 28.03 8.56 13.97
N SER A 296 28.91 7.62 13.63
CA SER A 296 30.08 7.27 14.47
C SER A 296 31.26 8.21 14.25
N ASP A 297 31.30 8.89 13.11
CA ASP A 297 32.35 9.83 12.71
C ASP A 297 32.03 11.26 13.20
N GLY A 298 30.82 11.46 13.74
CA GLY A 298 30.37 12.68 14.39
C GLY A 298 29.76 13.69 13.43
N ASP A 299 29.39 13.25 12.23
CA ASP A 299 28.78 14.09 11.21
C ASP A 299 27.34 14.51 11.54
N ASP A 300 26.95 15.65 10.99
CA ASP A 300 25.56 16.11 11.01
C ASP A 300 24.71 15.25 10.06
N ILE A 301 23.64 14.67 10.58
CA ILE A 301 22.73 13.83 9.80
C ILE A 301 21.60 14.68 9.20
N THR A 302 21.43 14.56 7.89
CA THR A 302 20.31 15.12 7.14
C THR A 302 19.29 14.03 6.83
N TYR A 303 18.00 14.29 7.10
CA TYR A 303 16.90 13.37 6.81
C TYR A 303 16.12 13.78 5.55
N SER A 304 15.68 12.80 4.77
CA SER A 304 14.78 13.00 3.64
C SER A 304 13.60 12.02 3.68
N PHE A 305 12.46 12.40 3.10
CA PHE A 305 11.20 11.68 3.21
C PHE A 305 10.50 11.58 1.85
N ALA A 306 9.91 10.42 1.57
CA ALA A 306 9.03 10.21 0.43
C ALA A 306 7.81 9.38 0.87
N VAL A 307 6.62 9.78 0.43
CA VAL A 307 5.37 9.06 0.72
C VAL A 307 4.88 8.37 -0.53
N ASN A 308 4.70 7.05 -0.43
CA ASN A 308 4.15 6.22 -1.48
C ASN A 308 2.73 5.80 -1.10
N THR A 309 1.73 6.43 -1.71
CA THR A 309 0.33 6.06 -1.56
C THR A 309 -0.06 5.03 -2.61
N ALA A 310 -0.79 3.98 -2.22
CA ALA A 310 -1.31 3.00 -3.17
C ALA A 310 -2.18 3.69 -4.24
N GLY A 311 -1.94 3.37 -5.52
CA GLY A 311 -2.68 3.95 -6.65
C GLY A 311 -2.15 5.30 -7.15
N ALA A 312 -1.19 5.95 -6.48
CA ALA A 312 -0.59 7.20 -6.96
C ALA A 312 0.16 6.99 -8.29
N GLU A 313 0.94 5.90 -8.39
CA GLU A 313 1.63 5.50 -9.62
C GLU A 313 0.64 5.16 -10.75
N ALA A 314 -0.46 4.48 -10.40
CA ALA A 314 -1.52 4.15 -11.33
C ALA A 314 -2.23 5.41 -11.86
N HIS A 315 -2.51 6.39 -11.00
CA HIS A 315 -3.11 7.67 -11.41
C HIS A 315 -2.17 8.47 -12.31
N ALA A 316 -0.88 8.55 -11.94
CA ALA A 316 0.14 9.22 -12.71
C ALA A 316 0.27 8.59 -14.10
N LEU A 317 0.39 7.25 -14.17
CA LEU A 317 0.49 6.52 -15.42
C LEU A 317 -0.78 6.65 -16.27
N ARG A 318 -1.97 6.54 -15.66
CA ARG A 318 -3.25 6.76 -16.34
C ARG A 318 -3.34 8.15 -16.95
N THR A 319 -2.88 9.18 -16.23
CA THR A 319 -2.91 10.57 -16.68
C THR A 319 -1.85 10.85 -17.75
N GLU A 320 -0.64 10.32 -17.60
CA GLU A 320 0.44 10.45 -18.58
C GLU A 320 0.07 9.80 -19.92
N LEU A 321 -0.51 8.59 -19.85
CA LEU A 321 -0.92 7.83 -21.04
C LEU A 321 -2.31 8.23 -21.55
N ASP A 322 -3.04 9.04 -20.79
CA ASP A 322 -4.41 9.49 -21.07
C ASP A 322 -5.38 8.32 -21.34
N LEU A 323 -5.35 7.28 -20.49
CA LEU A 323 -6.15 6.06 -20.65
C LEU A 323 -7.64 6.34 -20.40
N THR A 324 -8.50 5.97 -21.36
CA THR A 324 -9.93 6.30 -21.32
C THR A 324 -10.85 5.09 -21.51
N ILE A 325 -10.40 4.02 -22.18
CA ILE A 325 -11.27 2.91 -22.57
C ILE A 325 -10.61 1.56 -22.27
N TYR A 326 -11.34 0.65 -21.62
CA TYR A 326 -10.99 -0.76 -21.50
C TYR A 326 -11.64 -1.55 -22.64
N LEU A 327 -10.87 -2.43 -23.28
CA LEU A 327 -11.26 -3.16 -24.48
C LEU A 327 -11.25 -4.69 -24.23
N PRO A 328 -12.25 -5.25 -23.54
CA PRO A 328 -12.28 -6.67 -23.16
C PRO A 328 -12.29 -7.61 -24.37
N GLN A 329 -12.72 -7.16 -25.54
CA GLN A 329 -12.72 -7.96 -26.77
C GLN A 329 -11.31 -8.36 -27.26
N TYR A 330 -10.26 -7.68 -26.79
CA TYR A 330 -8.87 -8.00 -27.13
C TYR A 330 -8.13 -8.72 -26.00
N ASP A 331 -8.82 -9.03 -24.91
CA ASP A 331 -8.22 -9.73 -23.79
C ASP A 331 -7.57 -11.04 -24.20
N ASN A 332 -6.38 -11.26 -23.68
CA ASN A 332 -5.56 -12.44 -23.91
C ASN A 332 -5.27 -12.74 -25.40
N HIS A 333 -5.38 -11.76 -26.29
CA HIS A 333 -5.14 -11.94 -27.73
C HIS A 333 -3.73 -12.52 -28.05
N GLY A 334 -2.75 -12.33 -27.17
CA GLY A 334 -1.40 -12.90 -27.28
C GLY A 334 -1.11 -14.11 -26.39
N GLY A 335 -2.09 -14.63 -25.64
CA GLY A 335 -1.94 -15.82 -24.79
C GLY A 335 -1.15 -15.62 -23.49
N LEU A 336 -0.80 -14.39 -23.11
CA LEU A 336 -0.03 -14.09 -21.90
C LEU A 336 -0.87 -13.43 -20.78
N GLY A 337 -2.20 -13.50 -20.88
CA GLY A 337 -3.10 -12.85 -19.92
C GLY A 337 -3.17 -11.33 -20.07
N GLN A 338 -2.90 -10.80 -21.27
CA GLN A 338 -2.93 -9.35 -21.51
C GLN A 338 -4.35 -8.79 -21.39
N LYS A 339 -4.48 -7.61 -20.80
CA LYS A 339 -5.71 -6.81 -20.83
C LYS A 339 -5.46 -5.52 -21.57
N TRP A 340 -6.40 -5.10 -22.42
CA TRP A 340 -6.15 -4.01 -23.37
C TRP A 340 -6.90 -2.74 -23.02
N MET A 341 -6.21 -1.61 -23.18
CA MET A 341 -6.73 -0.27 -22.92
C MET A 341 -6.39 0.65 -24.09
N GLN A 342 -7.16 1.72 -24.26
CA GLN A 342 -6.93 2.75 -25.26
C GLN A 342 -6.88 4.13 -24.61
N SER A 343 -5.98 4.97 -25.09
CA SER A 343 -5.93 6.38 -24.71
C SER A 343 -6.90 7.24 -25.52
N ASP A 344 -7.18 8.46 -25.06
CA ASP A 344 -7.98 9.44 -25.80
C ASP A 344 -7.41 9.73 -27.20
N ALA A 345 -6.07 9.74 -27.32
CA ALA A 345 -5.37 9.89 -28.59
C ALA A 345 -5.47 8.66 -29.53
N GLY A 346 -6.18 7.60 -29.11
CA GLY A 346 -6.40 6.39 -29.88
C GLY A 346 -5.23 5.40 -29.88
N LEU A 347 -4.24 5.59 -29.00
CA LEU A 347 -3.11 4.67 -28.84
C LEU A 347 -3.52 3.47 -28.00
N TYR A 348 -3.00 2.28 -28.34
CA TYR A 348 -3.33 1.04 -27.65
C TYR A 348 -2.24 0.66 -26.65
N TYR A 349 -2.67 0.23 -25.48
CA TYR A 349 -1.83 -0.24 -24.39
C TYR A 349 -2.34 -1.60 -23.89
N TYR A 350 -1.44 -2.38 -23.30
CA TYR A 350 -1.84 -3.61 -22.62
C TYR A 350 -1.09 -3.77 -21.30
N ILE A 351 -1.79 -4.28 -20.29
CA ILE A 351 -1.24 -4.64 -18.99
C ILE A 351 -1.11 -6.15 -18.88
N LEU A 352 0.01 -6.63 -18.36
CA LEU A 352 0.27 -8.05 -18.08
C LEU A 352 -0.16 -8.43 -16.65
N PRO A 353 -0.33 -9.73 -16.34
CA PRO A 353 -0.59 -10.19 -14.97
C PRO A 353 0.47 -9.80 -13.94
N SER A 354 1.67 -9.40 -14.39
CA SER A 354 2.73 -8.84 -13.55
C SER A 354 2.51 -7.38 -13.15
N GLY A 355 1.49 -6.71 -13.68
CA GLY A 355 1.25 -5.28 -13.51
C GLY A 355 2.04 -4.37 -14.47
N GLN A 356 2.88 -4.95 -15.33
CA GLN A 356 3.63 -4.20 -16.34
C GLN A 356 2.72 -3.71 -17.47
N VAL A 357 2.80 -2.43 -17.81
CA VAL A 357 2.01 -1.76 -18.85
C VAL A 357 2.89 -1.46 -20.06
N PHE A 358 2.45 -1.87 -21.23
CA PHE A 358 3.16 -1.71 -22.50
C PHE A 358 2.34 -0.92 -23.51
N GLN A 359 3.02 -0.14 -24.35
CA GLN A 359 2.41 0.45 -25.55
C GLN A 359 2.48 -0.52 -26.73
N TYR A 360 1.37 -0.69 -27.45
CA TYR A 360 1.32 -1.52 -28.65
C TYR A 360 2.17 -0.95 -29.78
N GLY A 361 3.08 -1.77 -30.33
CA GLY A 361 4.09 -1.32 -31.29
C GLY A 361 5.26 -0.54 -30.67
N GLY A 362 5.27 -0.39 -29.34
CA GLY A 362 6.31 0.25 -28.55
C GLY A 362 6.93 -0.70 -27.52
N GLY A 363 7.22 -0.17 -26.32
CA GLY A 363 7.87 -0.89 -25.22
C GLY A 363 7.11 -0.78 -23.89
N LEU A 364 7.79 -1.14 -22.80
CA LEU A 364 7.31 -0.95 -21.42
C LEU A 364 7.21 0.56 -21.15
N VAL A 365 6.04 1.00 -20.68
CA VAL A 365 5.77 2.41 -20.37
C VAL A 365 5.52 2.66 -18.89
N GLY A 366 5.22 1.62 -18.11
CA GLY A 366 5.05 1.74 -16.68
C GLY A 366 4.80 0.40 -16.00
N GLN A 367 4.69 0.44 -14.69
CA GLN A 367 4.33 -0.69 -13.86
C GLN A 367 3.33 -0.20 -12.81
N VAL A 368 2.30 -1.00 -12.57
CA VAL A 368 1.29 -0.75 -11.54
C VAL A 368 1.06 -2.06 -10.77
N ASP A 369 0.23 -2.02 -9.74
CA ASP A 369 -0.14 -3.22 -8.99
C ASP A 369 -0.81 -4.28 -9.91
N PRO A 370 -0.48 -5.59 -9.78
CA PRO A 370 -1.13 -6.66 -10.54
C PRO A 370 -2.66 -6.69 -10.48
N SER A 371 -3.29 -6.15 -9.44
CA SER A 371 -4.76 -6.05 -9.30
C SER A 371 -5.40 -5.26 -10.45
N TYR A 372 -4.69 -4.30 -11.04
CA TYR A 372 -5.15 -3.57 -12.22
C TYR A 372 -5.23 -4.45 -13.49
N ASN A 373 -4.54 -5.60 -13.54
CA ASN A 373 -4.78 -6.59 -14.60
C ASN A 373 -6.04 -7.43 -14.32
N ALA A 374 -6.36 -7.70 -13.05
CA ALA A 374 -7.57 -8.42 -12.69
C ALA A 374 -8.83 -7.59 -13.03
N ASN A 375 -8.77 -6.27 -12.77
CA ASN A 375 -9.81 -5.32 -13.17
C ASN A 375 -9.20 -4.04 -13.77
N PRO A 376 -8.96 -4.00 -15.10
CA PRO A 376 -8.39 -2.86 -15.80
C PRO A 376 -9.20 -1.57 -15.73
N GLN A 377 -10.51 -1.69 -15.44
CA GLN A 377 -11.36 -0.52 -15.25
C GLN A 377 -10.88 0.32 -14.06
N LEU A 378 -10.30 -0.30 -13.02
CA LEU A 378 -9.73 0.42 -11.87
C LEU A 378 -8.58 1.36 -12.26
N LEU A 379 -7.79 0.99 -13.27
CA LEU A 379 -6.68 1.83 -13.72
C LEU A 379 -7.19 3.04 -14.49
N ILE A 380 -8.25 2.87 -15.27
CA ILE A 380 -8.88 3.94 -16.07
C ILE A 380 -9.60 4.93 -15.15
N ASP A 381 -10.34 4.41 -14.18
CA ASP A 381 -11.15 5.18 -13.25
C ASP A 381 -10.33 5.81 -12.12
N GLN A 382 -9.02 5.53 -12.09
CA GLN A 382 -8.12 5.96 -11.02
C GLN A 382 -8.10 7.49 -10.87
N GLN A 383 -8.60 7.94 -9.72
CA GLN A 383 -8.65 9.36 -9.33
C GLN A 383 -7.31 9.83 -8.73
N PRO A 384 -7.08 11.15 -8.66
CA PRO A 384 -5.91 11.70 -7.98
C PRO A 384 -5.86 11.19 -6.54
N VAL A 385 -4.76 10.54 -6.18
CA VAL A 385 -4.56 10.07 -4.81
C VAL A 385 -3.92 11.19 -4.02
N ALA A 386 -4.63 11.69 -2.99
CA ALA A 386 -4.09 12.70 -2.10
C ALA A 386 -2.87 12.12 -1.36
N THR A 387 -1.81 12.91 -1.27
CA THR A 387 -0.53 12.46 -0.69
C THR A 387 -0.41 13.00 0.73
N PRO A 388 -0.31 12.14 1.76
CA PRO A 388 -0.04 12.57 3.13
C PRO A 388 1.19 13.46 3.23
N ALA A 389 1.07 14.55 3.98
CA ALA A 389 2.18 15.44 4.26
C ALA A 389 3.02 14.87 5.38
N VAL A 390 4.36 14.97 5.24
CA VAL A 390 5.31 14.51 6.25
C VAL A 390 6.27 15.65 6.56
N GLN A 391 6.43 15.94 7.84
CA GLN A 391 7.28 17.01 8.37
C GLN A 391 8.17 16.46 9.48
N PHE A 392 9.47 16.76 9.45
CA PHE A 392 10.39 16.32 10.50
C PHE A 392 10.94 17.50 11.28
N THR A 393 10.90 17.40 12.62
CA THR A 393 11.45 18.41 13.52
C THR A 393 12.72 17.88 14.18
N THR A 394 13.87 18.35 13.70
CA THR A 394 15.20 17.94 14.21
C THR A 394 15.41 18.23 15.69
N ALA A 395 14.81 19.30 16.23
CA ALA A 395 14.94 19.68 17.63
C ALA A 395 14.28 18.71 18.63
N SER A 396 13.25 17.98 18.21
CA SER A 396 12.54 17.00 19.03
C SER A 396 12.78 15.55 18.62
N GLY A 397 13.41 15.30 17.47
CA GLY A 397 13.60 13.94 16.92
C GLY A 397 12.27 13.28 16.53
N GLN A 398 11.29 14.09 16.13
CA GLN A 398 9.94 13.61 15.82
C GLN A 398 9.57 13.87 14.36
N LEU A 399 8.99 12.84 13.76
CA LEU A 399 8.36 12.86 12.45
C LEU A 399 6.86 13.03 12.65
N THR A 400 6.29 14.09 12.09
CA THR A 400 4.85 14.36 12.09
C THR A 400 4.29 14.03 10.70
N ILE A 401 3.24 13.23 10.69
CA ILE A 401 2.53 12.76 9.51
C ILE A 401 1.13 13.34 9.59
N ASP A 402 0.70 14.00 8.52
CA ASP A 402 -0.55 14.75 8.40
C ASP A 402 -1.27 14.23 7.13
N PRO A 403 -2.04 13.15 7.26
CA PRO A 403 -2.90 12.67 6.18
C PRO A 403 -3.94 13.74 5.80
N PRO A 404 -4.34 13.84 4.53
CA PRO A 404 -5.43 14.72 4.13
C PRO A 404 -6.73 14.37 4.87
N VAL A 405 -7.60 15.36 5.07
CA VAL A 405 -8.97 15.13 5.57
C VAL A 405 -9.65 14.06 4.70
N ASP A 406 -10.40 13.16 5.35
CA ASP A 406 -11.10 12.01 4.75
C ASP A 406 -10.18 10.96 4.11
N PHE A 407 -8.88 10.96 4.41
CA PHE A 407 -7.97 9.92 3.92
C PHE A 407 -8.21 8.61 4.65
N GLU A 408 -8.56 7.57 3.89
CA GLU A 408 -8.64 6.19 4.39
C GLU A 408 -7.66 5.28 3.64
N GLY A 409 -7.11 4.32 4.36
CA GLY A 409 -6.28 3.27 3.80
C GLY A 409 -4.82 3.35 4.22
N THR A 410 -3.97 2.60 3.51
CA THR A 410 -2.57 2.39 3.89
C THR A 410 -1.62 3.06 2.91
N PHE A 411 -0.60 3.74 3.44
CA PHE A 411 0.50 4.30 2.66
C PHE A 411 1.85 3.98 3.28
N GLN A 412 2.89 4.01 2.47
CA GLN A 412 4.26 3.75 2.91
C GLN A 412 5.03 5.06 3.05
N VAL A 413 5.72 5.24 4.17
CA VAL A 413 6.65 6.33 4.39
C VAL A 413 8.07 5.80 4.24
N ASN A 414 8.78 6.30 3.24
CA ASN A 414 10.20 6.04 3.04
C ASN A 414 11.01 7.15 3.68
N VAL A 415 12.01 6.77 4.45
CA VAL A 415 12.88 7.67 5.18
C VAL A 415 14.32 7.36 4.80
N SER A 416 15.11 8.41 4.60
CA SER A 416 16.56 8.28 4.50
C SER A 416 17.29 9.22 5.44
N ALA A 417 18.46 8.78 5.88
CA ALA A 417 19.39 9.54 6.71
C ALA A 417 20.78 9.51 6.05
N SER A 418 21.36 10.69 5.86
CA SER A 418 22.66 10.86 5.21
C SER A 418 23.58 11.77 6.01
N ASP A 419 24.85 11.37 6.09
CA ASP A 419 25.98 12.17 6.60
C ASP A 419 26.60 13.07 5.49
N GLY A 420 26.06 13.02 4.27
CA GLY A 420 26.59 13.70 3.09
C GLY A 420 27.54 12.87 2.22
N ALA A 421 28.09 11.77 2.74
CA ALA A 421 29.00 10.85 2.04
C ALA A 421 28.40 9.45 1.80
N ALA A 422 27.52 9.00 2.69
CA ALA A 422 26.75 7.77 2.64
C ALA A 422 25.28 8.04 3.06
N GLU A 423 24.42 7.08 2.77
CA GLU A 423 22.99 7.16 3.06
C GLU A 423 22.48 5.79 3.50
N ILE A 424 21.65 5.78 4.53
CA ILE A 424 20.83 4.63 4.93
C ILE A 424 19.37 4.94 4.65
N SER A 425 18.61 3.92 4.24
CA SER A 425 17.17 4.03 4.00
C SER A 425 16.38 3.04 4.86
N GLY A 426 15.13 3.40 5.13
CA GLY A 426 14.15 2.59 5.86
C GLY A 426 12.74 2.95 5.40
N SER A 427 11.77 2.09 5.72
CA SER A 427 10.37 2.34 5.40
C SER A 427 9.46 1.71 6.43
N PHE A 428 8.29 2.31 6.65
CA PHE A 428 7.22 1.75 7.46
C PHE A 428 5.86 2.09 6.84
N LEU A 429 4.84 1.32 7.20
CA LEU A 429 3.46 1.56 6.76
C LEU A 429 2.71 2.43 7.78
N VAL A 430 1.79 3.25 7.29
CA VAL A 430 0.79 3.94 8.08
C VAL A 430 -0.58 3.56 7.54
N THR A 431 -1.41 2.98 8.40
CA THR A 431 -2.80 2.64 8.08
C THR A 431 -3.72 3.62 8.80
N VAL A 432 -4.53 4.33 8.02
CA VAL A 432 -5.59 5.20 8.51
C VAL A 432 -6.90 4.43 8.43
N ASN A 433 -7.49 4.18 9.60
CA ASN A 433 -8.68 3.36 9.76
C ASN A 433 -9.92 4.21 10.03
N ASN A 434 -11.04 3.78 9.47
CA ASN A 434 -12.38 4.20 9.88
C ASN A 434 -13.20 2.96 10.25
N THR A 435 -13.97 3.06 11.33
CA THR A 435 -14.82 2.02 11.88
C THR A 435 -16.27 2.42 11.67
N ALA A 436 -16.93 1.74 10.73
CA ALA A 436 -18.34 1.99 10.44
C ALA A 436 -19.22 2.08 11.71
N PRO A 437 -20.23 2.95 11.72
CA PRO A 437 -21.11 3.11 12.85
C PRO A 437 -21.86 1.81 13.14
N VAL A 438 -22.19 1.58 14.42
CA VAL A 438 -22.92 0.38 14.84
C VAL A 438 -24.37 0.73 15.17
N ILE A 439 -25.33 0.12 14.45
CA ILE A 439 -26.75 0.15 14.80
C ILE A 439 -27.04 -1.03 15.74
N GLY A 440 -27.65 -0.75 16.90
CA GLY A 440 -28.21 -1.80 17.76
C GLY A 440 -29.46 -2.44 17.12
N PRO A 441 -29.75 -3.72 17.39
CA PRO A 441 -30.85 -4.43 16.73
C PRO A 441 -32.20 -3.72 16.92
N ILE A 442 -32.95 -3.56 15.83
CA ILE A 442 -34.30 -3.01 15.84
C ILE A 442 -35.31 -4.15 15.81
N ASP A 443 -36.13 -4.27 16.84
CA ASP A 443 -37.16 -5.31 16.91
C ASP A 443 -38.32 -5.04 15.92
N ASP A 444 -38.96 -6.11 15.45
CA ASP A 444 -40.20 -6.04 14.68
C ASP A 444 -41.31 -5.30 15.43
N GLN A 445 -42.07 -4.47 14.70
CA GLN A 445 -43.11 -3.62 15.26
C GLN A 445 -44.50 -4.08 14.85
N THR A 446 -45.46 -3.96 15.76
CA THR A 446 -46.88 -4.18 15.48
C THR A 446 -47.68 -3.01 16.02
N VAL A 447 -48.52 -2.42 15.19
CA VAL A 447 -49.29 -1.21 15.54
C VAL A 447 -50.73 -1.32 15.00
N PRO A 448 -51.74 -1.02 15.82
CA PRO A 448 -53.09 -0.80 15.34
C PRO A 448 -53.16 0.39 14.37
N HIS A 449 -53.98 0.31 13.32
CA HIS A 449 -54.04 1.36 12.30
C HIS A 449 -54.46 2.75 12.85
N ASN A 450 -55.14 2.81 13.99
CA ASN A 450 -55.58 4.04 14.66
C ASN A 450 -54.48 4.69 15.54
N ASP A 451 -53.38 3.99 15.81
CA ASP A 451 -52.23 4.45 16.61
C ASP A 451 -51.09 4.98 15.74
N LEU A 452 -51.33 5.20 14.44
CA LEU A 452 -50.38 5.79 13.51
C LEU A 452 -50.28 7.33 13.68
N PRO A 453 -49.09 7.94 13.47
CA PRO A 453 -47.83 7.32 13.02
C PRO A 453 -47.13 6.51 14.11
N LEU A 454 -46.47 5.43 13.71
CA LEU A 454 -45.65 4.60 14.60
C LEU A 454 -44.29 5.29 14.82
N SER A 455 -43.95 5.59 16.07
CA SER A 455 -42.64 6.15 16.42
C SER A 455 -41.70 5.05 16.93
N VAL A 456 -40.62 4.79 16.18
CA VAL A 456 -39.58 3.80 16.52
C VAL A 456 -38.32 4.52 16.94
N THR A 457 -37.76 4.17 18.09
CA THR A 457 -36.43 4.66 18.48
C THR A 457 -35.39 3.81 17.77
N LEU A 458 -34.67 4.41 16.83
CA LEU A 458 -33.46 3.85 16.24
C LEU A 458 -32.40 3.95 17.34
N GLY A 459 -31.93 2.80 17.85
CA GLY A 459 -31.09 2.72 19.05
C GLY A 459 -29.83 3.59 19.02
N PRO A 460 -29.09 3.72 20.14
CA PRO A 460 -27.90 4.56 20.17
C PRO A 460 -26.89 4.04 19.15
N THR A 461 -26.60 4.81 18.11
CA THR A 461 -25.41 4.54 17.29
C THR A 461 -24.21 4.98 18.05
N THR A 462 -23.30 4.05 18.28
CA THR A 462 -21.94 4.39 18.66
C THR A 462 -21.09 4.25 17.42
N ASP A 463 -20.49 5.35 17.05
CA ASP A 463 -19.32 5.32 16.20
C ASP A 463 -18.07 5.14 17.08
N ALA A 464 -17.16 4.25 16.69
CA ALA A 464 -15.99 3.94 17.51
C ALA A 464 -14.88 5.01 17.37
N ASP A 465 -14.87 5.73 16.24
CA ASP A 465 -13.94 6.80 15.91
C ASP A 465 -14.46 8.16 16.38
N GLY A 466 -15.75 8.25 16.74
CA GLY A 466 -16.37 9.42 17.36
C GLY A 466 -17.09 10.32 16.36
N ASP A 467 -17.37 9.82 15.16
CA ASP A 467 -17.99 10.57 14.08
C ASP A 467 -19.46 10.88 14.30
N ASP A 468 -19.91 11.96 13.64
CA ASP A 468 -21.31 12.34 13.60
C ASP A 468 -22.07 11.37 12.70
N VAL A 469 -22.98 10.59 13.29
CA VAL A 469 -23.77 9.59 12.56
C VAL A 469 -25.06 10.19 12.01
N THR A 470 -25.24 10.05 10.69
CA THR A 470 -26.48 10.41 9.98
C THR A 470 -27.32 9.16 9.71
N TYR A 471 -28.64 9.26 9.94
CA TYR A 471 -29.59 8.17 9.71
C TYR A 471 -30.48 8.44 8.51
N THR A 472 -30.83 7.37 7.79
CA THR A 472 -31.88 7.35 6.77
C THR A 472 -32.79 6.16 7.00
N ALA A 473 -34.08 6.29 6.68
CA ALA A 473 -35.06 5.21 6.74
C ALA A 473 -35.81 5.14 5.41
N SER A 474 -36.00 3.93 4.90
CA SER A 474 -36.67 3.71 3.62
C SER A 474 -37.45 2.39 3.60
N LEU A 475 -38.42 2.31 2.70
CA LEU A 475 -39.16 1.08 2.47
C LEU A 475 -38.27 0.08 1.74
N ASN A 476 -38.12 -1.13 2.29
CA ASN A 476 -37.44 -2.21 1.58
C ASN A 476 -38.37 -2.79 0.51
N THR A 477 -37.99 -2.61 -0.76
CA THR A 477 -38.76 -3.07 -1.92
C THR A 477 -38.13 -4.26 -2.63
N THR A 478 -37.05 -4.82 -2.08
CA THR A 478 -36.25 -5.89 -2.72
C THR A 478 -37.08 -7.12 -3.03
N ALA A 479 -37.88 -7.59 -2.07
CA ALA A 479 -38.76 -8.74 -2.28
C ALA A 479 -39.92 -8.44 -3.25
N ALA A 480 -40.46 -7.22 -3.20
CA ALA A 480 -41.50 -6.78 -4.14
C ALA A 480 -40.98 -6.73 -5.59
N HIS A 481 -39.79 -6.17 -5.79
CA HIS A 481 -39.14 -6.13 -7.10
C HIS A 481 -38.80 -7.54 -7.61
N ALA A 482 -38.30 -8.41 -6.74
CA ALA A 482 -38.04 -9.81 -7.08
C ALA A 482 -39.33 -10.55 -7.49
N TYR A 483 -40.44 -10.29 -6.80
CA TYR A 483 -41.76 -10.83 -7.15
C TYR A 483 -42.25 -10.31 -8.51
N GLU A 484 -42.05 -9.03 -8.82
CA GLU A 484 -42.37 -8.45 -10.14
C GLU A 484 -41.57 -9.15 -11.25
N VAL A 485 -40.25 -9.25 -11.10
CA VAL A 485 -39.37 -9.93 -12.06
C VAL A 485 -39.78 -11.40 -12.24
N LYS A 486 -40.03 -12.12 -11.15
CA LYS A 486 -40.56 -13.50 -11.19
C LYS A 486 -41.85 -13.57 -12.01
N THR A 487 -42.79 -12.66 -11.76
CA THR A 487 -44.12 -12.68 -12.37
C THR A 487 -44.08 -12.30 -13.85
N GLU A 488 -43.34 -11.25 -14.20
CA GLU A 488 -43.16 -10.77 -15.58
C GLU A 488 -42.49 -11.83 -16.45
N LEU A 489 -41.44 -12.46 -15.95
CA LEU A 489 -40.72 -13.53 -16.67
C LEU A 489 -41.41 -14.90 -16.53
N GLY A 490 -42.41 -15.01 -15.66
CA GLY A 490 -43.14 -16.25 -15.37
C GLY A 490 -42.26 -17.36 -14.81
N LEU A 491 -41.21 -17.04 -14.03
CA LEU A 491 -40.25 -18.00 -13.48
C LEU A 491 -40.94 -19.03 -12.60
N ALA A 492 -40.65 -20.31 -12.83
CA ALA A 492 -41.44 -21.41 -12.27
C ALA A 492 -40.64 -22.60 -11.77
N THR A 493 -39.47 -22.88 -12.37
CA THR A 493 -38.70 -24.07 -12.03
C THR A 493 -37.21 -23.77 -12.04
N TYR A 494 -36.53 -24.08 -10.93
CA TYR A 494 -35.08 -24.04 -10.84
C TYR A 494 -34.47 -25.31 -11.43
N LEU A 495 -33.40 -25.16 -12.22
CA LEU A 495 -32.78 -26.22 -13.01
C LEU A 495 -31.29 -26.37 -12.63
N PRO A 496 -30.97 -26.94 -11.45
CA PRO A 496 -29.60 -27.02 -10.94
C PRO A 496 -28.66 -27.84 -11.82
N GLN A 497 -29.19 -28.72 -12.68
CA GLN A 497 -28.39 -29.50 -13.62
C GLN A 497 -27.67 -28.67 -14.70
N TYR A 498 -28.08 -27.40 -14.87
CA TYR A 498 -27.46 -26.48 -15.83
C TYR A 498 -26.55 -25.44 -15.16
N ASP A 499 -26.47 -25.45 -13.83
CA ASP A 499 -25.66 -24.50 -13.08
C ASP A 499 -24.20 -24.50 -13.53
N ASN A 500 -23.65 -23.30 -13.70
CA ASN A 500 -22.25 -23.05 -13.96
C ASN A 500 -21.65 -23.82 -15.17
N ILE A 501 -22.47 -24.20 -16.16
CA ILE A 501 -22.02 -24.81 -17.42
C ILE A 501 -21.03 -23.92 -18.18
N TRP A 502 -21.10 -22.60 -18.01
CA TRP A 502 -20.22 -21.61 -18.64
C TRP A 502 -19.15 -21.04 -17.72
N GLY A 503 -19.07 -21.49 -16.47
CA GLY A 503 -18.02 -21.09 -15.54
C GLY A 503 -18.17 -19.67 -14.96
N GLN A 504 -19.34 -19.04 -15.09
CA GLN A 504 -19.59 -17.67 -14.61
C GLN A 504 -20.41 -17.62 -13.31
N GLY A 505 -20.64 -18.77 -12.67
CA GLY A 505 -21.49 -18.87 -11.48
C GLY A 505 -22.98 -18.73 -11.77
N GLU A 506 -23.40 -18.93 -13.02
CA GLU A 506 -24.79 -18.77 -13.43
C GLU A 506 -25.70 -19.88 -12.86
N LYS A 507 -26.93 -19.51 -12.50
CA LYS A 507 -27.97 -20.41 -12.01
C LYS A 507 -29.18 -20.37 -12.93
N TRP A 508 -29.71 -21.54 -13.28
CA TRP A 508 -30.70 -21.65 -14.36
C TRP A 508 -32.12 -21.87 -13.89
N MET A 509 -33.06 -21.21 -14.55
CA MET A 509 -34.49 -21.30 -14.28
C MET A 509 -35.29 -21.42 -15.57
N GLN A 510 -36.49 -21.99 -15.49
CA GLN A 510 -37.44 -22.09 -16.59
C GLN A 510 -38.77 -21.42 -16.22
N SER A 511 -39.37 -20.73 -17.19
CA SER A 511 -40.68 -20.12 -17.02
C SER A 511 -41.83 -21.11 -17.24
N ASN A 512 -43.03 -20.71 -16.82
CA ASN A 512 -44.30 -21.42 -17.10
C ASN A 512 -44.59 -21.60 -18.60
N THR A 513 -43.94 -20.82 -19.47
CA THR A 513 -44.07 -20.89 -20.93
C THR A 513 -42.97 -21.71 -21.60
N GLY A 514 -42.01 -22.24 -20.82
CA GLY A 514 -40.91 -23.08 -21.28
C GLY A 514 -39.65 -22.32 -21.72
N LEU A 515 -39.58 -21.00 -21.51
CA LEU A 515 -38.39 -20.19 -21.79
C LEU A 515 -37.34 -20.38 -20.69
N TYR A 516 -36.06 -20.28 -21.05
CA TYR A 516 -34.93 -20.47 -20.15
C TYR A 516 -34.31 -19.13 -19.77
N TYR A 517 -34.02 -18.99 -18.48
CA TYR A 517 -33.39 -17.82 -17.88
C TYR A 517 -32.20 -18.26 -17.03
N TYR A 518 -31.25 -17.37 -16.82
CA TYR A 518 -30.18 -17.58 -15.85
C TYR A 518 -29.88 -16.30 -15.07
N ILE A 519 -29.52 -16.44 -13.81
CA ILE A 519 -29.09 -15.35 -12.93
C ILE A 519 -27.59 -15.47 -12.66
N LEU A 520 -26.85 -14.36 -12.75
CA LEU A 520 -25.42 -14.30 -12.42
C LEU A 520 -25.21 -13.98 -10.94
N PRO A 521 -23.99 -14.20 -10.39
CA PRO A 521 -23.66 -13.81 -9.01
C PRO A 521 -23.87 -12.32 -8.71
N SER A 522 -23.91 -11.47 -9.73
CA SER A 522 -24.24 -10.05 -9.63
C SER A 522 -25.74 -9.75 -9.45
N GLY A 523 -26.61 -10.77 -9.49
CA GLY A 523 -28.06 -10.60 -9.45
C GLY A 523 -28.70 -10.25 -10.81
N GLN A 524 -27.90 -10.09 -11.87
CA GLN A 524 -28.42 -9.85 -13.22
C GLN A 524 -29.14 -11.08 -13.76
N VAL A 525 -30.36 -10.90 -14.26
CA VAL A 525 -31.20 -11.96 -14.85
C VAL A 525 -31.18 -11.84 -16.37
N PHE A 526 -30.85 -12.93 -17.04
CA PHE A 526 -30.75 -13.03 -18.49
C PHE A 526 -31.75 -14.04 -19.06
N GLN A 527 -32.30 -13.73 -20.22
CA GLN A 527 -33.01 -14.71 -21.05
C GLN A 527 -32.03 -15.38 -22.00
N TYR A 528 -32.12 -16.70 -22.11
CA TYR A 528 -31.32 -17.48 -23.04
C TYR A 528 -31.55 -16.99 -24.48
N HIS A 529 -30.47 -16.52 -25.13
CA HIS A 529 -30.42 -15.92 -26.48
C HIS A 529 -30.97 -14.50 -26.67
N ASP A 530 -31.53 -13.85 -25.65
CA ASP A 530 -32.12 -12.49 -25.76
C ASP A 530 -31.44 -11.42 -24.88
N GLY A 531 -30.50 -11.80 -24.01
CA GLY A 531 -29.71 -10.85 -23.20
C GLY A 531 -30.30 -10.57 -21.81
N GLN A 532 -29.88 -9.47 -21.18
CA GLN A 532 -30.32 -9.10 -19.82
C GLN A 532 -31.78 -8.62 -19.86
N VAL A 533 -32.60 -9.17 -18.98
CA VAL A 533 -34.06 -8.90 -18.90
C VAL A 533 -34.50 -8.46 -17.50
N GLY A 534 -33.62 -8.53 -16.50
CA GLY A 534 -33.93 -8.07 -15.15
C GLY A 534 -32.69 -7.94 -14.27
N GLN A 535 -32.93 -7.46 -13.05
CA GLN A 535 -31.97 -7.36 -11.97
C GLN A 535 -32.71 -7.73 -10.69
N VAL A 536 -32.12 -8.58 -9.85
CA VAL A 536 -32.60 -8.85 -8.50
C VAL A 536 -31.42 -8.81 -7.54
N ASP A 537 -31.69 -8.91 -6.24
CA ASP A 537 -30.64 -9.01 -5.24
C ASP A 537 -29.72 -10.24 -5.50
N PRO A 538 -28.38 -10.10 -5.38
CA PRO A 538 -27.44 -11.22 -5.54
C PRO A 538 -27.75 -12.48 -4.71
N SER A 539 -28.42 -12.34 -3.56
CA SER A 539 -28.84 -13.48 -2.73
C SER A 539 -29.71 -14.50 -3.48
N TYR A 540 -30.48 -14.05 -4.48
CA TYR A 540 -31.27 -14.93 -5.33
C TYR A 540 -30.43 -15.80 -6.28
N ASN A 541 -29.15 -15.49 -6.50
CA ASN A 541 -28.22 -16.43 -7.15
C ASN A 541 -27.73 -17.51 -6.17
N ALA A 542 -27.53 -17.15 -4.90
CA ALA A 542 -27.13 -18.13 -3.87
C ALA A 542 -28.25 -19.14 -3.60
N ASP A 543 -29.51 -18.67 -3.57
CA ASP A 543 -30.70 -19.51 -3.49
C ASP A 543 -31.76 -19.12 -4.55
N PRO A 544 -31.65 -19.65 -5.79
CA PRO A 544 -32.61 -19.37 -6.86
C PRO A 544 -34.04 -19.85 -6.57
N GLN A 545 -34.20 -20.82 -5.65
CA GLN A 545 -35.52 -21.29 -5.26
C GLN A 545 -36.28 -20.18 -4.52
N SER A 546 -35.58 -19.37 -3.71
CA SER A 546 -36.18 -18.23 -3.01
C SER A 546 -36.75 -17.16 -3.96
N LEU A 547 -36.19 -17.00 -5.17
CA LEU A 547 -36.74 -16.10 -6.20
C LEU A 547 -38.05 -16.66 -6.78
N ILE A 548 -38.08 -17.97 -7.03
CA ILE A 548 -39.26 -18.67 -7.56
C ILE A 548 -40.37 -18.70 -6.51
N ASP A 549 -40.01 -18.78 -5.24
CA ASP A 549 -40.97 -18.87 -4.13
C ASP A 549 -41.50 -17.50 -3.69
N GLN A 550 -40.98 -16.40 -4.24
CA GLN A 550 -41.43 -15.04 -3.91
C GLN A 550 -42.95 -14.91 -3.99
N GLN A 551 -43.52 -14.30 -2.97
CA GLN A 551 -44.94 -14.01 -2.85
C GLN A 551 -45.18 -12.53 -3.12
N PRO A 552 -46.41 -12.12 -3.49
CA PRO A 552 -46.73 -10.71 -3.61
C PRO A 552 -46.48 -10.01 -2.26
N VAL A 553 -45.59 -9.02 -2.26
CA VAL A 553 -45.29 -8.18 -1.10
C VAL A 553 -46.00 -6.85 -1.28
N ALA A 554 -46.68 -6.38 -0.23
CA ALA A 554 -47.34 -5.09 -0.28
C ALA A 554 -46.31 -3.96 -0.26
N THR A 555 -46.40 -3.02 -1.19
CA THR A 555 -45.55 -1.81 -1.26
C THR A 555 -46.40 -0.57 -1.00
N PRO A 556 -46.80 -0.31 0.26
CA PRO A 556 -47.53 0.90 0.59
C PRO A 556 -46.68 2.16 0.34
N ALA A 557 -47.33 3.28 0.04
CA ALA A 557 -46.66 4.58 0.00
C ALA A 557 -46.42 5.07 1.44
N VAL A 558 -45.33 4.60 2.06
CA VAL A 558 -44.94 4.95 3.43
C VAL A 558 -44.08 6.22 3.42
N SER A 559 -44.38 7.15 4.31
CA SER A 559 -43.52 8.30 4.60
C SER A 559 -42.79 8.12 5.92
N PHE A 560 -41.51 8.51 5.94
CA PHE A 560 -40.64 8.47 7.11
C PHE A 560 -40.24 9.89 7.51
N SER A 561 -40.27 10.20 8.81
CA SER A 561 -39.64 11.42 9.35
C SER A 561 -38.74 11.09 10.51
N LEU A 562 -37.51 11.61 10.46
CA LEU A 562 -36.49 11.41 11.48
C LEU A 562 -36.40 12.66 12.36
N SER A 563 -36.32 12.46 13.67
CA SER A 563 -36.03 13.52 14.64
C SER A 563 -34.97 13.05 15.63
N GLN A 564 -34.00 13.91 15.95
CA GLN A 564 -32.90 13.58 16.83
C GLN A 564 -33.07 14.35 18.15
N ASP A 565 -33.06 13.63 19.28
CA ASP A 565 -33.00 14.22 20.62
C ASP A 565 -31.92 13.49 21.43
N SER A 566 -30.90 14.24 21.86
CA SER A 566 -29.92 13.81 22.85
C SER A 566 -29.24 12.45 22.56
N GLY A 567 -28.91 12.17 21.30
CA GLY A 567 -28.20 10.95 20.86
C GLY A 567 -29.10 9.78 20.47
N ASN A 568 -30.42 9.89 20.62
CA ASN A 568 -31.38 8.93 20.07
C ASN A 568 -32.10 9.53 18.85
N VAL A 569 -32.27 8.73 17.80
CA VAL A 569 -33.04 9.13 16.62
C VAL A 569 -34.39 8.43 16.65
N ALA A 570 -35.47 9.20 16.69
CA ALA A 570 -36.82 8.69 16.52
C ALA A 570 -37.21 8.73 15.03
N CYS A 571 -37.73 7.60 14.54
CA CYS A 571 -38.30 7.46 13.21
C CYS A 571 -39.81 7.32 13.30
N ASP A 572 -40.52 8.33 12.83
CA ASP A 572 -41.97 8.27 12.68
C ASP A 572 -42.31 7.69 11.31
N ILE A 573 -43.03 6.57 11.32
CA ILE A 573 -43.42 5.77 10.16
C ILE A 573 -44.91 5.96 9.93
N THR A 574 -45.26 6.51 8.76
CA THR A 574 -46.65 6.81 8.39
C THR A 574 -47.02 6.10 7.09
N PRO A 575 -47.64 4.91 7.15
CA PRO A 575 -48.25 4.27 5.99
C PRO A 575 -49.57 4.97 5.60
N PRO A 576 -50.16 4.65 4.43
CA PRO A 576 -51.47 5.14 4.04
C PRO A 576 -52.55 4.79 5.09
N ALA A 577 -53.53 5.67 5.27
CA ALA A 577 -54.57 5.50 6.31
C ALA A 577 -55.44 4.25 6.12
N ASP A 578 -55.50 3.72 4.89
CA ASP A 578 -56.25 2.51 4.51
C ASP A 578 -55.38 1.24 4.48
N PHE A 579 -54.12 1.33 4.91
CA PHE A 579 -53.20 0.21 4.87
C PHE A 579 -53.34 -0.71 6.09
N VAL A 580 -53.63 -1.98 5.81
CA VAL A 580 -53.54 -3.09 6.78
C VAL A 580 -52.66 -4.17 6.15
N GLY A 581 -51.64 -4.63 6.87
CA GLY A 581 -50.66 -5.57 6.34
C GLY A 581 -49.28 -5.39 6.94
N THR A 582 -48.30 -6.13 6.40
CA THR A 582 -46.91 -6.07 6.85
C THR A 582 -46.01 -5.57 5.72
N PHE A 583 -45.06 -4.70 6.06
CA PHE A 583 -43.99 -4.24 5.18
C PHE A 583 -42.64 -4.21 5.90
N LEU A 584 -41.54 -4.14 5.15
CA LEU A 584 -40.17 -4.11 5.67
C LEU A 584 -39.58 -2.71 5.56
N VAL A 585 -38.82 -2.30 6.57
CA VAL A 585 -38.16 -0.98 6.64
C VAL A 585 -36.66 -1.21 6.80
N ASP A 586 -35.88 -0.54 5.95
CA ASP A 586 -34.43 -0.46 6.07
C ASP A 586 -34.04 0.85 6.75
N VAL A 587 -33.19 0.75 7.77
CA VAL A 587 -32.58 1.87 8.46
C VAL A 587 -31.09 1.83 8.23
N THR A 588 -30.56 2.89 7.62
CA THR A 588 -29.13 3.02 7.34
C THR A 588 -28.53 4.13 8.17
N ALA A 589 -27.45 3.82 8.89
CA ALA A 589 -26.60 4.78 9.59
C ALA A 589 -25.28 4.92 8.83
N THR A 590 -24.79 6.15 8.71
CA THR A 590 -23.55 6.47 8.01
C THR A 590 -22.80 7.58 8.73
N ASP A 591 -21.49 7.46 8.77
CA ASP A 591 -20.49 8.47 9.16
C ASP A 591 -19.95 9.23 7.93
N GLU A 592 -20.68 9.20 6.81
CA GLU A 592 -20.30 9.67 5.46
C GLU A 592 -19.24 8.83 4.72
N ALA A 593 -18.45 8.00 5.41
CA ALA A 593 -17.39 7.20 4.81
C ALA A 593 -17.75 5.70 4.70
N ALA A 594 -18.42 5.17 5.71
CA ALA A 594 -18.98 3.84 5.80
C ALA A 594 -20.48 3.90 6.15
N MET A 595 -21.17 2.78 5.94
CA MET A 595 -22.59 2.66 6.25
C MET A 595 -22.94 1.27 6.74
N VAL A 596 -23.91 1.20 7.64
CA VAL A 596 -24.53 -0.03 8.10
C VAL A 596 -26.04 0.07 7.93
N THR A 597 -26.68 -1.01 7.50
CA THR A 597 -28.13 -1.10 7.33
C THR A 597 -28.68 -2.21 8.21
N ASP A 598 -29.75 -1.92 8.95
CA ASP A 598 -30.58 -2.91 9.65
C ASP A 598 -31.99 -2.91 9.07
N THR A 599 -32.65 -4.07 9.08
CA THR A 599 -33.97 -4.27 8.48
C THR A 599 -34.92 -4.88 9.51
N PHE A 600 -36.10 -4.30 9.66
CA PHE A 600 -37.16 -4.81 10.54
C PHE A 600 -38.53 -4.75 9.87
N SER A 601 -39.49 -5.51 10.37
CA SER A 601 -40.87 -5.50 9.87
C SER A 601 -41.80 -4.60 10.67
N VAL A 602 -42.79 -4.03 9.97
CA VAL A 602 -43.88 -3.26 10.56
C VAL A 602 -45.20 -3.91 10.13
N THR A 603 -45.96 -4.41 11.11
CA THR A 603 -47.30 -4.96 10.90
C THR A 603 -48.37 -3.97 11.38
N VAL A 604 -49.19 -3.49 10.45
CA VAL A 604 -50.37 -2.68 10.74
C VAL A 604 -51.59 -3.59 10.84
N THR A 605 -52.29 -3.56 11.96
CA THR A 605 -53.47 -4.41 12.23
C THR A 605 -54.77 -3.62 12.26
N ASN A 606 -55.85 -4.27 11.81
CA ASN A 606 -57.23 -3.85 12.03
C ASN A 606 -58.03 -5.01 12.63
N ALA A 607 -58.89 -4.71 13.59
CA ALA A 607 -59.86 -5.67 14.08
C ALA A 607 -61.22 -5.42 13.43
N ALA A 608 -61.69 -6.36 12.61
CA ALA A 608 -62.98 -6.25 11.93
C ALA A 608 -64.15 -5.97 12.92
N PRO A 609 -65.22 -5.28 12.46
CA PRO A 609 -66.38 -5.01 13.30
C PRO A 609 -67.06 -6.30 13.75
N VAL A 610 -67.68 -6.28 14.94
CA VAL A 610 -68.39 -7.44 15.50
C VAL A 610 -69.85 -7.08 15.75
N TRP A 611 -70.78 -7.89 15.23
CA TRP A 611 -72.22 -7.73 15.48
C TRP A 611 -72.54 -7.88 16.98
N GLN A 612 -73.20 -6.88 17.55
CA GLN A 612 -73.81 -6.95 18.89
C GLN A 612 -75.30 -7.29 18.80
N GLN A 613 -75.98 -6.73 17.81
CA GLN A 613 -77.36 -7.03 17.46
C GLN A 613 -77.47 -7.09 15.94
N VAL A 614 -77.96 -8.21 15.44
CA VAL A 614 -78.17 -8.44 14.01
C VAL A 614 -79.48 -9.20 13.83
N PRO A 615 -80.31 -8.86 12.83
CA PRO A 615 -81.56 -9.57 12.62
C PRO A 615 -81.35 -11.04 12.19
N ASP A 616 -82.22 -11.91 12.70
CA ASP A 616 -82.45 -13.26 12.18
C ASP A 616 -83.67 -13.26 11.24
N ASP A 617 -84.04 -14.43 10.70
CA ASP A 617 -85.19 -14.58 9.82
C ASP A 617 -86.49 -14.03 10.43
N GLN A 618 -87.25 -13.30 9.62
CA GLN A 618 -88.46 -12.58 10.03
C GLN A 618 -89.70 -13.11 9.32
N THR A 619 -90.82 -13.08 10.02
CA THR A 619 -92.16 -13.34 9.45
C THR A 619 -93.06 -12.15 9.69
N VAL A 620 -93.69 -11.64 8.64
CA VAL A 620 -94.58 -10.47 8.68
C VAL A 620 -95.94 -10.80 8.05
N THR A 621 -96.98 -10.12 8.51
CA THR A 621 -98.34 -10.35 7.98
C THR A 621 -98.59 -9.55 6.70
N VAL A 622 -99.50 -10.03 5.83
CA VAL A 622 -99.88 -9.32 4.58
C VAL A 622 -100.35 -7.87 4.82
N GLY A 623 -100.86 -7.53 6.01
CA GLY A 623 -101.29 -6.16 6.36
C GLY A 623 -100.14 -5.21 6.75
N GLN A 624 -98.94 -5.72 7.02
CA GLN A 624 -97.81 -4.92 7.50
C GLN A 624 -97.08 -4.24 6.33
N THR A 625 -96.86 -2.92 6.44
CA THR A 625 -96.24 -2.09 5.38
C THR A 625 -94.78 -1.72 5.68
N SER A 626 -94.30 -1.96 6.89
CA SER A 626 -92.92 -1.70 7.31
C SER A 626 -92.50 -2.64 8.42
N LEU A 627 -91.23 -3.04 8.41
CA LEU A 627 -90.57 -3.84 9.45
C LEU A 627 -89.37 -3.06 9.98
N VAL A 628 -89.27 -2.91 11.30
CA VAL A 628 -88.18 -2.17 11.95
C VAL A 628 -87.44 -3.13 12.88
N LEU A 629 -86.13 -3.29 12.65
CA LEU A 629 -85.28 -4.25 13.35
C LEU A 629 -84.08 -3.50 13.96
N PRO A 630 -83.68 -3.79 15.21
CA PRO A 630 -82.48 -3.20 15.77
C PRO A 630 -81.23 -3.78 15.11
N VAL A 631 -80.24 -2.94 14.87
CA VAL A 631 -78.93 -3.31 14.33
C VAL A 631 -77.84 -2.53 15.05
N SER A 632 -76.82 -3.25 15.52
CA SER A 632 -75.63 -2.65 16.10
C SER A 632 -74.44 -3.59 15.99
N ALA A 633 -73.29 -3.03 15.67
CA ALA A 633 -71.98 -3.65 15.73
C ALA A 633 -71.04 -2.74 16.56
N THR A 634 -69.94 -3.32 17.02
CA THR A 634 -68.87 -2.63 17.75
C THR A 634 -67.53 -3.00 17.13
N ASN A 635 -66.62 -2.04 17.06
CA ASN A 635 -65.22 -2.27 16.71
C ASN A 635 -64.38 -2.06 17.99
N ILE A 636 -63.43 -2.96 18.25
CA ILE A 636 -62.57 -2.89 19.43
C ILE A 636 -61.51 -1.78 19.34
N ASP A 637 -61.13 -1.40 18.11
CA ASP A 637 -60.23 -0.30 17.77
C ASP A 637 -60.95 1.06 17.82
N GLY A 638 -62.27 1.06 17.99
CA GLY A 638 -63.08 2.27 18.19
C GLY A 638 -63.54 2.97 16.91
N ASP A 639 -63.38 2.32 15.75
CA ASP A 639 -63.74 2.89 14.46
C ASP A 639 -65.24 3.15 14.28
N ALA A 640 -65.53 4.13 13.42
CA ALA A 640 -66.89 4.46 13.05
C ALA A 640 -67.46 3.40 12.10
N ILE A 641 -68.53 2.74 12.53
CA ILE A 641 -69.18 1.69 11.73
C ILE A 641 -70.26 2.29 10.84
N THR A 642 -70.16 2.02 9.53
CA THR A 642 -71.17 2.33 8.52
C THR A 642 -71.96 1.06 8.19
N TYR A 643 -73.30 1.17 8.21
CA TYR A 643 -74.19 0.05 7.88
C TYR A 643 -74.85 0.27 6.52
N THR A 644 -74.98 -0.79 5.73
CA THR A 644 -75.80 -0.78 4.51
C THR A 644 -76.72 -2.00 4.48
N ALA A 645 -77.92 -1.87 3.91
CA ALA A 645 -78.80 -3.01 3.70
C ALA A 645 -79.49 -2.91 2.35
N SER A 646 -79.65 -4.07 1.70
CA SER A 646 -80.32 -4.17 0.41
C SER A 646 -81.02 -5.52 0.27
N VAL A 647 -81.90 -5.63 -0.72
CA VAL A 647 -82.53 -6.91 -1.07
C VAL A 647 -81.51 -7.73 -1.85
N SER A 648 -81.19 -8.91 -1.33
CA SER A 648 -80.32 -9.88 -2.03
C SER A 648 -81.11 -10.60 -3.10
N THR A 649 -80.51 -10.75 -4.28
CA THR A 649 -81.05 -11.58 -5.38
C THR A 649 -80.37 -12.93 -5.47
N THR A 650 -79.31 -13.15 -4.67
CA THR A 650 -78.44 -14.32 -4.73
C THR A 650 -79.19 -15.63 -4.42
N GLY A 651 -80.05 -15.65 -3.40
CA GLY A 651 -80.89 -16.81 -3.11
C GLY A 651 -81.90 -17.13 -4.23
N ALA A 652 -82.44 -16.09 -4.89
CA ALA A 652 -83.41 -16.25 -5.97
C ALA A 652 -82.77 -16.78 -7.27
N THR A 653 -81.60 -16.26 -7.65
CA THR A 653 -80.85 -16.73 -8.82
C THR A 653 -80.36 -18.16 -8.64
N ALA A 654 -79.90 -18.52 -7.43
CA ALA A 654 -79.53 -19.88 -7.08
C ALA A 654 -80.73 -20.83 -7.16
N TYR A 655 -81.89 -20.43 -6.63
CA TYR A 655 -83.12 -21.22 -6.72
C TYR A 655 -83.54 -21.44 -8.18
N GLU A 656 -83.61 -20.39 -8.99
CA GLU A 656 -83.93 -20.48 -10.41
C GLU A 656 -82.95 -21.38 -11.17
N LEU A 657 -81.65 -21.30 -10.86
CA LEU A 657 -80.63 -22.16 -11.46
C LEU A 657 -80.87 -23.62 -11.09
N THR A 658 -81.10 -23.91 -9.81
CA THR A 658 -81.39 -25.26 -9.31
C THR A 658 -82.64 -25.84 -9.97
N GLN A 659 -83.72 -25.07 -10.08
CA GLN A 659 -84.94 -25.52 -10.76
C GLN A 659 -84.73 -25.74 -12.26
N ARG A 660 -84.00 -24.84 -12.93
CA ARG A 660 -83.71 -24.94 -14.38
C ARG A 660 -82.83 -26.14 -14.71
N LEU A 661 -81.87 -26.45 -13.86
CA LEU A 661 -80.93 -27.57 -14.05
C LEU A 661 -81.43 -28.88 -13.42
N GLY A 662 -82.49 -28.83 -12.60
CA GLY A 662 -83.03 -29.98 -11.88
C GLY A 662 -82.03 -30.58 -10.88
N LEU A 663 -81.14 -29.79 -10.27
CA LEU A 663 -80.09 -30.31 -9.38
C LEU A 663 -80.70 -31.03 -8.17
N ALA A 664 -80.28 -32.28 -7.92
CA ALA A 664 -80.90 -33.14 -6.92
C ALA A 664 -79.90 -33.85 -5.99
N TRP A 665 -78.66 -34.08 -6.43
CA TRP A 665 -77.65 -34.80 -5.66
C TRP A 665 -76.29 -34.12 -5.70
N TYR A 666 -75.63 -34.02 -4.54
CA TYR A 666 -74.20 -33.70 -4.43
C TYR A 666 -73.40 -35.01 -4.37
N LEU A 667 -72.31 -35.08 -5.12
CA LEU A 667 -71.49 -36.28 -5.33
C LEU A 667 -70.05 -36.06 -4.81
N PRO A 668 -69.83 -36.01 -3.49
CA PRO A 668 -68.54 -35.68 -2.90
C PRO A 668 -67.41 -36.65 -3.30
N GLN A 669 -67.73 -37.88 -3.67
CA GLN A 669 -66.75 -38.87 -4.14
C GLN A 669 -66.02 -38.48 -5.43
N TYR A 670 -66.53 -37.50 -6.19
CA TYR A 670 -65.89 -37.00 -7.41
C TYR A 670 -65.20 -35.64 -7.21
N ASP A 671 -65.25 -35.10 -5.99
CA ASP A 671 -64.70 -33.79 -5.71
C ASP A 671 -63.19 -33.76 -5.92
N ASN A 672 -62.74 -32.68 -6.52
CA ASN A 672 -61.35 -32.41 -6.85
C ASN A 672 -60.62 -33.54 -7.59
N HIS A 673 -61.33 -34.46 -8.26
CA HIS A 673 -60.75 -35.61 -8.97
C HIS A 673 -59.73 -35.20 -10.08
N VAL A 674 -59.68 -33.92 -10.44
CA VAL A 674 -58.74 -33.34 -11.42
C VAL A 674 -57.93 -32.15 -10.87
N GLY A 675 -57.83 -31.98 -9.55
CA GLY A 675 -56.93 -31.00 -8.91
C GLY A 675 -57.28 -29.52 -9.08
N THR A 676 -58.51 -29.18 -9.53
CA THR A 676 -58.96 -27.81 -9.81
C THR A 676 -60.05 -27.32 -8.87
N GLY A 677 -60.21 -27.98 -7.71
CA GLY A 677 -61.20 -27.61 -6.70
C GLY A 677 -62.65 -27.87 -7.10
N ARG A 678 -62.94 -28.64 -8.15
CA ARG A 678 -64.33 -28.89 -8.61
C ARG A 678 -65.15 -29.67 -7.59
N LYS A 679 -66.41 -29.28 -7.40
CA LYS A 679 -67.40 -30.07 -6.65
C LYS A 679 -68.55 -30.51 -7.54
N TRP A 680 -68.96 -31.77 -7.45
CA TRP A 680 -69.84 -32.39 -8.44
C TRP A 680 -71.27 -32.55 -7.98
N MET A 681 -72.22 -32.28 -8.87
CA MET A 681 -73.66 -32.41 -8.64
C MET A 681 -74.32 -33.17 -9.79
N GLN A 682 -75.48 -33.77 -9.53
CA GLN A 682 -76.28 -34.48 -10.52
C GLN A 682 -77.73 -34.00 -10.50
N SER A 683 -78.32 -33.81 -11.68
CA SER A 683 -79.74 -33.50 -11.83
C SER A 683 -80.63 -34.72 -11.64
N ASP A 684 -81.91 -34.49 -11.33
CA ASP A 684 -83.00 -35.48 -11.28
C ASP A 684 -83.16 -36.33 -12.56
N THR A 685 -82.69 -35.79 -13.69
CA THR A 685 -82.64 -36.40 -15.02
C THR A 685 -81.34 -37.14 -15.33
N GLY A 686 -80.37 -37.13 -14.40
CA GLY A 686 -79.11 -37.87 -14.48
C GLY A 686 -77.95 -37.14 -15.14
N LEU A 687 -78.09 -35.84 -15.44
CA LEU A 687 -77.01 -35.01 -16.01
C LEU A 687 -76.02 -34.59 -14.93
N TYR A 688 -74.72 -34.55 -15.28
CA TYR A 688 -73.65 -34.18 -14.37
C TYR A 688 -73.24 -32.72 -14.52
N TYR A 689 -73.07 -32.06 -13.38
CA TYR A 689 -72.63 -30.68 -13.25
C TYR A 689 -71.46 -30.59 -12.28
N TYR A 690 -70.64 -29.55 -12.40
CA TYR A 690 -69.66 -29.22 -11.38
C TYR A 690 -69.64 -27.71 -11.15
N ILE A 691 -69.40 -27.32 -9.90
CA ILE A 691 -69.19 -25.94 -9.48
C ILE A 691 -67.71 -25.71 -9.20
N LEU A 692 -67.20 -24.56 -9.64
CA LEU A 692 -65.84 -24.09 -9.34
C LEU A 692 -65.83 -23.24 -8.07
N PRO A 693 -64.66 -23.06 -7.41
CA PRO A 693 -64.53 -22.17 -6.25
C PRO A 693 -65.00 -20.73 -6.52
N THR A 694 -65.00 -20.32 -7.79
CA THR A 694 -65.51 -19.02 -8.27
C THR A 694 -67.04 -18.92 -8.30
N GLY A 695 -67.77 -20.00 -7.98
CA GLY A 695 -69.24 -20.06 -8.04
C GLY A 695 -69.80 -20.35 -9.45
N GLU A 696 -68.93 -20.52 -10.44
CA GLU A 696 -69.34 -20.90 -11.80
C GLU A 696 -69.80 -22.37 -11.87
N VAL A 697 -70.99 -22.59 -12.42
CA VAL A 697 -71.59 -23.92 -12.57
C VAL A 697 -71.51 -24.36 -14.03
N PHE A 698 -70.88 -25.50 -14.26
CA PHE A 698 -70.69 -26.10 -15.58
C PHE A 698 -71.48 -27.39 -15.70
N GLN A 699 -72.00 -27.65 -16.91
CA GLN A 699 -72.48 -28.97 -17.29
C GLN A 699 -71.32 -29.78 -17.92
N TYR A 700 -71.15 -31.03 -17.48
CA TYR A 700 -70.09 -31.90 -17.95
C TYR A 700 -70.17 -32.11 -19.47
N LEU A 701 -69.04 -31.91 -20.16
CA LEU A 701 -68.88 -31.98 -21.63
C LEU A 701 -69.67 -30.95 -22.45
N VAL A 702 -70.29 -29.95 -21.80
CA VAL A 702 -71.05 -28.89 -22.50
C VAL A 702 -70.42 -27.52 -22.28
N GLY A 703 -70.22 -27.09 -21.02
CA GLY A 703 -69.68 -25.76 -20.70
C GLY A 703 -70.40 -25.05 -19.56
N LEU A 704 -70.11 -23.76 -19.39
CA LEU A 704 -70.69 -22.89 -18.35
C LEU A 704 -72.21 -22.77 -18.56
N VAL A 705 -73.00 -23.05 -17.52
CA VAL A 705 -74.47 -23.00 -17.58
C VAL A 705 -75.07 -21.98 -16.61
N GLY A 706 -74.31 -21.51 -15.62
CA GLY A 706 -74.74 -20.46 -14.72
C GLY A 706 -73.64 -20.06 -13.75
N GLN A 707 -73.92 -19.05 -12.95
CA GLN A 707 -73.05 -18.59 -11.89
C GLN A 707 -73.90 -18.34 -10.66
N VAL A 708 -73.40 -18.78 -9.51
CA VAL A 708 -73.96 -18.53 -8.19
C VAL A 708 -72.85 -17.98 -7.30
N ASP A 709 -73.21 -17.57 -6.09
CA ASP A 709 -72.23 -17.19 -5.09
C ASP A 709 -71.25 -18.34 -4.79
N SER A 710 -69.99 -18.03 -4.53
CA SER A 710 -68.96 -19.02 -4.19
C SER A 710 -69.28 -19.78 -2.90
N LEU A 711 -70.09 -19.22 -1.99
CA LEU A 711 -70.57 -19.91 -0.79
C LEU A 711 -71.30 -21.24 -1.08
N TYR A 712 -71.91 -21.36 -2.26
CA TYR A 712 -72.54 -22.60 -2.72
C TYR A 712 -71.53 -23.65 -3.17
N HIS A 713 -70.29 -23.25 -3.49
CA HIS A 713 -69.20 -24.20 -3.67
C HIS A 713 -68.82 -24.82 -2.34
N ASP A 714 -68.68 -24.04 -1.26
CA ASP A 714 -68.29 -24.57 0.06
C ASP A 714 -69.23 -25.67 0.54
N ASP A 715 -70.53 -25.48 0.33
CA ASP A 715 -71.55 -26.49 0.61
C ASP A 715 -72.58 -26.59 -0.54
N PRO A 716 -72.36 -27.50 -1.52
CA PRO A 716 -73.27 -27.66 -2.67
C PRO A 716 -74.68 -28.10 -2.29
N TRP A 717 -74.89 -28.65 -1.09
CA TRP A 717 -76.24 -28.95 -0.62
C TRP A 717 -77.07 -27.69 -0.40
N LYS A 718 -76.46 -26.54 -0.12
CA LYS A 718 -77.19 -25.26 -0.04
C LYS A 718 -77.80 -24.86 -1.38
N LEU A 719 -77.08 -25.10 -2.47
CA LEU A 719 -77.59 -24.81 -3.82
C LEU A 719 -78.72 -25.76 -4.19
N ILE A 720 -78.54 -27.05 -3.94
CA ILE A 720 -79.53 -28.09 -4.24
C ILE A 720 -80.80 -27.90 -3.42
N ASN A 721 -80.67 -27.57 -2.14
CA ASN A 721 -81.80 -27.39 -1.22
C ASN A 721 -82.24 -25.93 -1.09
N GLN A 722 -81.85 -25.07 -2.04
CA GLN A 722 -82.20 -23.66 -2.00
C GLN A 722 -83.73 -23.52 -1.98
N GLN A 723 -84.25 -22.71 -1.08
CA GLN A 723 -85.69 -22.48 -0.97
C GLN A 723 -86.16 -21.44 -2.00
N GLU A 724 -87.46 -21.45 -2.30
CA GLU A 724 -88.06 -20.43 -3.16
C GLU A 724 -87.97 -19.06 -2.49
N VAL A 725 -87.05 -18.23 -2.99
CA VAL A 725 -86.89 -16.85 -2.60
C VAL A 725 -87.25 -15.99 -3.81
N ILE A 726 -88.14 -15.02 -3.63
CA ILE A 726 -88.54 -14.09 -4.69
C ILE A 726 -87.61 -12.88 -4.72
N VAL A 727 -87.50 -12.23 -5.89
CA VAL A 727 -86.92 -10.89 -6.01
C VAL A 727 -88.07 -9.87 -5.93
N PRO A 728 -88.32 -9.25 -4.76
CA PRO A 728 -89.46 -8.38 -4.58
C PRO A 728 -89.29 -7.04 -5.30
N VAL A 729 -90.32 -6.60 -6.02
CA VAL A 729 -90.34 -5.28 -6.65
C VAL A 729 -90.86 -4.24 -5.65
N GLY A 730 -90.09 -3.18 -5.40
CA GLY A 730 -90.50 -2.03 -4.58
C GLY A 730 -90.24 -2.15 -3.08
N VAL A 731 -89.48 -3.15 -2.64
CA VAL A 731 -88.93 -3.20 -1.27
C VAL A 731 -87.75 -2.24 -1.17
N THR A 732 -87.70 -1.44 -0.11
CA THR A 732 -86.56 -0.56 0.18
C THR A 732 -86.08 -0.77 1.61
N CYS A 733 -84.76 -0.76 1.78
CA CYS A 733 -84.10 -0.85 3.08
C CYS A 733 -83.46 0.50 3.41
N ALA A 734 -83.60 0.95 4.64
CA ALA A 734 -82.93 2.16 5.15
C ALA A 734 -82.46 1.90 6.58
N ILE A 735 -81.27 2.38 6.93
CA ILE A 735 -80.72 2.26 8.28
C ILE A 735 -80.53 3.65 8.84
N ALA A 736 -81.09 3.92 10.02
CA ALA A 736 -80.90 5.17 10.74
C ALA A 736 -80.96 4.92 12.24
N ALA A 737 -80.08 5.57 13.01
CA ALA A 737 -80.05 5.51 14.47
C ALA A 737 -80.10 4.08 15.07
N GLY A 738 -79.36 3.14 14.47
CA GLY A 738 -79.30 1.75 14.94
C GLY A 738 -80.55 0.91 14.63
N GLN A 739 -81.40 1.36 13.69
CA GLN A 739 -82.59 0.62 13.26
C GLN A 739 -82.59 0.44 11.75
N LEU A 740 -82.72 -0.82 11.31
CA LEU A 740 -83.02 -1.20 9.94
C LEU A 740 -84.53 -1.14 9.71
N THR A 741 -84.96 -0.27 8.81
CA THR A 741 -86.35 -0.16 8.34
C THR A 741 -86.46 -0.77 6.96
N ILE A 742 -87.32 -1.78 6.81
CA ILE A 742 -87.66 -2.44 5.55
C ILE A 742 -89.08 -2.05 5.16
N ASN A 743 -89.24 -1.30 4.08
CA ASN A 743 -90.56 -0.91 3.57
C ASN A 743 -91.10 -1.99 2.63
N LEU A 744 -92.33 -2.43 2.90
CA LEU A 744 -92.98 -3.54 2.22
C LEU A 744 -94.12 -3.01 1.34
N PRO A 745 -94.05 -3.13 0.01
CA PRO A 745 -95.11 -2.66 -0.88
C PRO A 745 -96.41 -3.45 -0.70
N SER A 746 -97.55 -2.79 -0.93
CA SER A 746 -98.87 -3.41 -0.81
C SER A 746 -99.02 -4.58 -1.79
N GLY A 747 -99.37 -5.77 -1.28
CA GLY A 747 -99.59 -6.97 -2.10
C GLY A 747 -98.37 -7.90 -2.26
N LEU A 748 -97.20 -7.55 -1.73
CA LEU A 748 -96.06 -8.48 -1.66
C LEU A 748 -96.42 -9.68 -0.76
N THR A 749 -96.25 -10.88 -1.28
CA THR A 749 -96.39 -12.17 -0.57
C THR A 749 -95.22 -13.07 -0.97
N GLY A 750 -94.80 -13.98 -0.10
CA GLY A 750 -93.63 -14.85 -0.32
C GLY A 750 -92.41 -14.45 0.52
N THR A 751 -91.31 -15.17 0.29
CA THR A 751 -90.07 -15.03 1.06
C THR A 751 -89.01 -14.34 0.21
N PHE A 752 -88.36 -13.30 0.73
CA PHE A 752 -87.23 -12.64 0.07
C PHE A 752 -86.04 -12.53 1.03
N GLU A 753 -84.84 -12.35 0.49
CA GLU A 753 -83.61 -12.25 1.27
C GLU A 753 -83.15 -10.79 1.40
N VAL A 754 -82.69 -10.42 2.59
CA VAL A 754 -82.06 -9.12 2.86
C VAL A 754 -80.61 -9.35 3.25
N GLU A 755 -79.72 -8.62 2.60
CA GLU A 755 -78.30 -8.55 2.96
C GLU A 755 -78.04 -7.27 3.75
N LEU A 756 -77.38 -7.42 4.88
CA LEU A 756 -76.98 -6.36 5.80
C LEU A 756 -75.46 -6.42 5.96
N THR A 757 -74.78 -5.29 5.73
CA THR A 757 -73.34 -5.16 5.94
C THR A 757 -73.04 -4.11 7.00
N ALA A 758 -71.96 -4.33 7.74
CA ALA A 758 -71.32 -3.33 8.60
C ALA A 758 -69.84 -3.26 8.25
N THR A 759 -69.34 -2.05 8.02
CA THR A 759 -67.95 -1.79 7.67
C THR A 759 -67.38 -0.68 8.53
N ASP A 760 -66.12 -0.80 8.94
CA ASP A 760 -65.32 0.27 9.54
C ASP A 760 -64.53 1.08 8.48
N GLY A 761 -64.66 0.72 7.20
CA GLY A 761 -63.91 1.29 6.09
C GLY A 761 -62.72 0.45 5.63
N LEU A 762 -62.24 -0.50 6.45
CA LEU A 762 -61.13 -1.41 6.14
C LEU A 762 -61.63 -2.85 5.97
N ASP A 763 -62.43 -3.32 6.93
CA ASP A 763 -63.09 -4.60 6.93
C ASP A 763 -64.61 -4.47 6.79
N THR A 764 -65.23 -5.51 6.26
CA THR A 764 -66.71 -5.58 6.14
C THR A 764 -67.19 -6.93 6.62
N ILE A 765 -68.14 -6.90 7.55
CA ILE A 765 -68.90 -8.09 7.96
C ILE A 765 -70.29 -8.07 7.32
N THR A 766 -70.73 -9.22 6.82
CA THR A 766 -72.02 -9.38 6.12
C THR A 766 -72.90 -10.40 6.85
N LYS A 767 -74.20 -10.12 6.91
CA LYS A 767 -75.24 -11.04 7.38
C LYS A 767 -76.40 -11.03 6.38
N THR A 768 -76.84 -12.21 5.97
CA THR A 768 -78.11 -12.38 5.27
C THR A 768 -79.17 -12.98 6.20
N PHE A 769 -80.43 -12.60 5.97
CA PHE A 769 -81.59 -13.18 6.64
C PHE A 769 -82.83 -13.12 5.74
N LEU A 770 -83.79 -14.01 5.99
CA LEU A 770 -85.01 -14.14 5.21
C LEU A 770 -86.14 -13.28 5.80
N VAL A 771 -86.98 -12.71 4.95
CA VAL A 771 -88.23 -12.05 5.31
C VAL A 771 -89.38 -12.73 4.60
N THR A 772 -90.19 -13.46 5.35
CA THR A 772 -91.38 -14.17 4.84
C THR A 772 -92.64 -13.35 5.11
N ARG A 773 -93.38 -13.00 4.06
CA ARG A 773 -94.67 -12.32 4.18
C ARG A 773 -95.83 -13.26 3.84
N GLN A 774 -96.64 -13.58 4.85
CA GLN A 774 -97.76 -14.53 4.77
C GLN A 774 -99.02 -14.08 5.52
#